data_AF-A0A9P3T828-F1
#
_entry.id   AF-A0A9P3T828-F1
#
_cell.length_a   1.000
_cell.length_b   1.000
_cell.length_c   1.000
_cell.angle_alpha   90.00
_cell.angle_beta   90.00
_cell.angle_gamma   90.00
#
_symmetry.space_group_name_H-M   'P 1'
#
loop_
_entity.id
_entity.type
_entity.pdbx_description
1 polymer ?
#
loop_
_entity_poly.entity_id
_entity_poly.type
_entity_poly.pdbx_seq_one_letter_code
_entity_poly.pdbx_strand_id
1 'polypeptide(L)'
;MPWILLLISLFWLPAQAAGIPGVTTGATSTPPIAETPAPDIEQKKAAYAALADVLDNQQSRQELIDQLRKVAATPPQEPVPVITPPQLVEQKTVLENVTEVSSHYGEEFASRFAQLYRNITSSPHKAFNPETFTSAAGHFLLLAVLVFAFWLLVRLSVMPLYRKMGYWGRNKNRERNNWLQLPAMIIGAFIIDLLLLALTLFVGQILSANLNNGNRTIAFQQSLFLNAFALIEFFKAILRLIFCPRIAELRPFRIENDTAKYWHLRLSALSSLIGYGLLVAVPIISNQVNVQVGALANVTIMLCITVWALYLIFRNKRIIQHNLTHLADHSLAFFSLFIRAFALIWHWLASAYFIVLFFFSLFDPGNSLKFMMGASLSSLAILSIAAFLSGMLSRWINKTITLSPQVQRNYPELQKRLNGWLSASMKAARILIVCATVLLLLNAWGLFDFWYWLTYGAGEKAVDIIIRIALILFFSAVGWTLLASIIENRLASDIHGRPLPSARTRTLLTLFRNALAVVISTITVMIVLSEIGVNIAPLLAGAGALGLAISFGSQTLVKDIITGIFIQFENGMNTGDLVTIGPLTGTVERMSIRSVGVRQDTGAYHIIPWSSITTFANFVRGIGSVVANYDVDRHENTEKANQALKDAVAEMMEMEDIRGLIIGEPTFAGLVGLTNTAFTLRVTCTTLPLKQWTVRFALDSMVKKHFDLADVRAPVQTYQILPMPGSTPAPQAVNAPQPPVEPAP
;
A
#
# COMPACT_ATOMS: atom_id res chain seq x y z
N MET A 1 18.61 -23.52 -10.77
CA MET A 1 19.74 -23.03 -9.94
C MET A 1 19.53 -23.49 -8.50
N PRO A 2 20.24 -24.53 -8.01
CA PRO A 2 20.03 -25.03 -6.64
C PRO A 2 20.97 -24.43 -5.57
N TRP A 3 22.05 -23.73 -5.96
CA TRP A 3 23.15 -23.36 -5.05
C TRP A 3 22.89 -22.14 -4.14
N ILE A 4 21.71 -21.52 -4.20
CA ILE A 4 21.40 -20.33 -3.38
C ILE A 4 20.90 -20.70 -1.97
N LEU A 5 20.26 -21.87 -1.81
CA LEU A 5 19.75 -22.34 -0.51
C LEU A 5 20.86 -22.84 0.42
N LEU A 6 21.93 -23.41 -0.14
CA LEU A 6 23.05 -24.01 0.60
C LEU A 6 23.97 -23.00 1.31
N LEU A 7 23.82 -21.70 1.02
CA LEU A 7 24.55 -20.62 1.70
C LEU A 7 23.77 -19.99 2.87
N ILE A 8 22.52 -20.37 3.08
CA ILE A 8 21.68 -19.91 4.21
C ILE A 8 21.73 -20.92 5.36
N SER A 9 21.87 -22.21 5.06
CA SER A 9 21.89 -23.32 6.03
C SER A 9 23.15 -23.43 6.91
N LEU A 10 24.13 -22.53 6.77
CA LEU A 10 25.43 -22.60 7.45
C LEU A 10 25.62 -21.58 8.59
N PHE A 11 24.58 -20.82 8.92
CA PHE A 11 24.56 -19.89 10.07
C PHE A 11 23.55 -20.27 11.17
N TRP A 12 22.91 -21.44 11.05
CA TRP A 12 21.93 -21.94 12.02
C TRP A 12 22.54 -23.05 12.90
N LEU A 13 23.24 -22.64 13.95
CA LEU A 13 23.63 -23.49 15.07
C LEU A 13 23.19 -22.81 16.38
N PRO A 14 22.04 -23.19 16.97
CA PRO A 14 21.66 -22.73 18.30
C PRO A 14 22.57 -23.38 19.35
N ALA A 15 23.10 -22.58 20.28
CA ALA A 15 23.75 -23.12 21.47
C ALA A 15 22.69 -23.80 22.35
N GLN A 16 22.84 -25.10 22.60
CA GLN A 16 21.89 -25.87 23.40
C GLN A 16 22.01 -25.51 24.89
N ALA A 17 21.01 -24.81 25.42
CA ALA A 17 20.69 -24.85 26.85
C ALA A 17 19.77 -26.06 27.09
N ALA A 18 20.05 -26.87 28.12
CA ALA A 18 19.29 -28.09 28.38
C ALA A 18 17.93 -27.77 29.04
N GLY A 19 16.84 -28.26 28.44
CA GLY A 19 15.50 -28.26 29.02
C GLY A 19 15.08 -29.68 29.41
N ILE A 20 14.45 -29.82 30.59
CA ILE A 20 13.82 -31.07 31.05
C ILE A 20 12.35 -31.06 30.58
N PRO A 21 11.79 -32.17 30.06
CA PRO A 21 10.52 -32.14 29.32
C PRO A 21 9.25 -32.50 30.14
N GLY A 22 8.11 -31.97 29.70
CA GLY A 22 6.75 -32.32 30.17
C GLY A 22 6.12 -31.30 31.12
N VAL A 23 4.79 -31.07 31.13
CA VAL A 23 3.68 -31.76 30.43
C VAL A 23 2.63 -30.74 29.92
N THR A 24 1.92 -31.15 28.86
CA THR A 24 0.87 -30.52 28.03
C THR A 24 0.03 -29.33 28.51
N THR A 25 -0.34 -28.50 27.52
CA THR A 25 -1.40 -27.49 27.50
C THR A 25 -2.80 -28.00 27.87
N GLY A 26 -3.59 -27.15 28.54
CA GLY A 26 -5.06 -27.14 28.46
C GLY A 26 -5.53 -25.77 27.92
N ALA A 27 -6.50 -25.74 27.02
CA ALA A 27 -7.03 -24.50 26.44
C ALA A 27 -8.39 -24.14 27.02
N THR A 28 -8.67 -22.85 27.22
CA THR A 28 -10.01 -22.36 27.57
C THR A 28 -10.20 -20.95 27.03
N SER A 29 -11.31 -20.73 26.33
CA SER A 29 -11.75 -19.41 25.86
C SER A 29 -12.44 -18.65 27.00
N THR A 30 -12.29 -17.32 27.03
CA THR A 30 -13.01 -16.44 27.96
C THR A 30 -13.70 -15.32 27.17
N PRO A 31 -14.98 -14.96 27.44
CA PRO A 31 -15.69 -13.90 26.72
C PRO A 31 -15.19 -12.49 27.06
N PRO A 32 -15.52 -11.46 26.24
CA PRO A 32 -15.20 -10.07 26.58
C PRO A 32 -16.03 -9.58 27.77
N ILE A 33 -15.36 -9.05 28.79
CA ILE A 33 -16.01 -8.35 29.92
C ILE A 33 -16.08 -6.86 29.58
N ALA A 34 -17.27 -6.27 29.70
CA ALA A 34 -17.48 -4.84 29.50
C ALA A 34 -17.00 -4.03 30.71
N GLU A 35 -16.39 -2.86 30.46
CA GLU A 35 -15.92 -1.97 31.52
C GLU A 35 -17.10 -1.38 32.31
N THR A 36 -17.13 -1.64 33.61
CA THR A 36 -18.07 -0.98 34.54
C THR A 36 -17.36 0.24 35.13
N PRO A 37 -18.00 1.43 35.23
CA PRO A 37 -17.38 2.62 35.78
C PRO A 37 -16.88 2.42 37.22
N ALA A 38 -15.72 3.01 37.54
CA ALA A 38 -15.14 2.92 38.88
C ALA A 38 -16.02 3.64 39.93
N PRO A 39 -16.16 3.07 41.16
CA PRO A 39 -17.04 3.64 42.18
C PRO A 39 -16.53 4.99 42.71
N ASP A 40 -17.47 5.84 43.10
CA ASP A 40 -17.22 7.24 43.45
C ASP A 40 -16.56 7.40 44.84
N ILE A 41 -16.02 8.59 45.10
CA ILE A 41 -15.26 8.94 46.31
C ILE A 41 -16.13 8.81 47.58
N GLU A 42 -17.43 9.13 47.51
CA GLU A 42 -18.35 8.91 48.64
C GLU A 42 -18.55 7.42 48.93
N GLN A 43 -18.73 6.59 47.91
CA GLN A 43 -18.89 5.13 48.08
C GLN A 43 -17.63 4.51 48.71
N LYS A 44 -16.44 4.99 48.33
CA LYS A 44 -15.16 4.60 48.96
C LYS A 44 -15.08 5.05 50.42
N LYS A 45 -15.46 6.29 50.74
CA LYS A 45 -15.51 6.78 52.14
C LYS A 45 -16.49 5.97 52.99
N ALA A 46 -17.68 5.66 52.46
CA ALA A 46 -18.66 4.82 53.14
C ALA A 46 -18.13 3.40 53.40
N ALA A 47 -17.42 2.80 52.45
CA ALA A 47 -16.77 1.50 52.64
C ALA A 47 -15.68 1.52 53.73
N TYR A 48 -14.86 2.58 53.80
CA TYR A 48 -13.87 2.73 54.87
C TYR A 48 -14.50 3.00 56.25
N ALA A 49 -15.61 3.74 56.31
CA ALA A 49 -16.36 3.94 57.57
C ALA A 49 -16.98 2.62 58.06
N ALA A 50 -17.66 1.88 57.18
CA ALA A 50 -18.22 0.57 57.53
C ALA A 50 -17.15 -0.44 57.97
N LEU A 51 -15.95 -0.39 57.38
CA LEU A 51 -14.82 -1.23 57.81
C LEU A 51 -14.30 -0.82 59.21
N ALA A 52 -14.35 0.46 59.56
CA ALA A 52 -13.99 0.95 60.90
C ALA A 52 -15.00 0.47 61.96
N ASP A 53 -16.31 0.59 61.70
CA ASP A 53 -17.37 0.12 62.62
C ASP A 53 -17.28 -1.40 62.87
N VAL A 54 -17.00 -2.18 61.82
CA VAL A 54 -16.79 -3.65 61.91
C VAL A 54 -15.53 -4.01 62.70
N LEU A 55 -14.50 -3.15 62.68
CA LEU A 55 -13.29 -3.33 63.48
C LEU A 55 -13.45 -2.85 64.93
N ASP A 56 -14.32 -1.88 65.20
CA ASP A 56 -14.56 -1.42 66.58
C ASP A 56 -15.42 -2.43 67.36
N ASN A 57 -16.41 -3.05 66.72
CA ASN A 57 -17.15 -4.17 67.33
C ASN A 57 -16.23 -5.36 67.62
N GLN A 58 -16.03 -5.68 68.91
CA GLN A 58 -15.10 -6.70 69.36
C GLN A 58 -15.47 -8.15 68.94
N GLN A 59 -16.75 -8.43 68.65
CA GLN A 59 -17.16 -9.75 68.16
C GLN A 59 -16.92 -9.88 66.65
N SER A 60 -17.34 -8.88 65.87
CA SER A 60 -17.15 -8.84 64.41
C SER A 60 -15.67 -8.80 64.01
N ARG A 61 -14.86 -8.04 64.76
CA ARG A 61 -13.39 -8.05 64.67
C ARG A 61 -12.78 -9.43 64.87
N GLN A 62 -13.31 -10.22 65.80
CA GLN A 62 -12.83 -11.59 66.06
C GLN A 62 -13.21 -12.55 64.92
N GLU A 63 -14.45 -12.49 64.43
CA GLU A 63 -14.87 -13.26 63.25
C GLU A 63 -14.05 -12.90 62.00
N LEU A 64 -13.75 -11.62 61.79
CA LEU A 64 -12.89 -11.15 60.69
C LEU A 64 -11.46 -11.68 60.83
N ILE A 65 -10.89 -11.67 62.04
CA ILE A 65 -9.56 -12.25 62.32
C ILE A 65 -9.55 -13.76 62.06
N ASP A 66 -10.59 -14.50 62.46
CA ASP A 66 -10.67 -15.94 62.22
C ASP A 66 -10.93 -16.28 60.75
N GLN A 67 -11.72 -15.48 60.02
CA GLN A 67 -11.84 -15.60 58.56
C GLN A 67 -10.49 -15.36 57.86
N LEU A 68 -9.78 -14.28 58.22
CA LEU A 68 -8.45 -13.99 57.67
C LEU A 68 -7.43 -15.09 58.01
N ARG A 69 -7.46 -15.65 59.22
CA ARG A 69 -6.64 -16.82 59.60
C ARG A 69 -7.00 -18.07 58.82
N LYS A 70 -8.29 -18.32 58.56
CA LYS A 70 -8.77 -19.47 57.79
C LYS A 70 -8.39 -19.38 56.31
N VAL A 71 -8.40 -18.18 55.74
CA VAL A 71 -7.84 -17.91 54.40
C VAL A 71 -6.32 -18.09 54.39
N ALA A 72 -5.59 -17.49 55.35
CA ALA A 72 -4.14 -17.60 55.44
C ALA A 72 -3.62 -19.03 55.73
N ALA A 73 -4.44 -19.88 56.36
CA ALA A 73 -4.14 -21.29 56.59
C ALA A 73 -4.38 -22.19 55.36
N THR A 74 -4.96 -21.66 54.28
CA THR A 74 -5.20 -22.39 53.03
C THR A 74 -4.06 -22.09 52.04
N PRO A 75 -3.30 -23.10 51.56
CA PRO A 75 -2.25 -22.87 50.57
C PRO A 75 -2.82 -22.29 49.26
N PRO A 76 -2.21 -21.26 48.65
CA PRO A 76 -2.79 -20.59 47.49
C PRO A 76 -2.72 -21.48 46.24
N GLN A 77 -3.90 -21.80 45.69
CA GLN A 77 -4.03 -21.98 44.25
C GLN A 77 -4.33 -20.62 43.63
N GLU A 78 -3.63 -20.35 42.52
CA GLU A 78 -3.61 -19.08 41.77
C GLU A 78 -2.97 -17.87 42.51
N PRO A 79 -2.18 -17.03 41.81
CA PRO A 79 -1.58 -15.83 42.39
C PRO A 79 -2.63 -14.71 42.51
N VAL A 80 -2.93 -14.30 43.75
CA VAL A 80 -3.80 -13.15 44.02
C VAL A 80 -3.28 -11.90 43.28
N PRO A 81 -4.10 -11.19 42.48
CA PRO A 81 -3.67 -9.96 41.84
C PRO A 81 -3.38 -8.90 42.90
N VAL A 82 -2.11 -8.51 43.00
CA VAL A 82 -1.70 -7.43 43.92
C VAL A 82 -2.38 -6.14 43.48
N ILE A 83 -3.30 -5.63 44.33
CA ILE A 83 -3.90 -4.31 44.17
C ILE A 83 -2.84 -3.26 44.51
N THR A 84 -1.90 -3.10 43.59
CA THR A 84 -0.96 -1.99 43.58
C THR A 84 -1.80 -0.74 43.33
N PRO A 85 -1.70 0.32 44.16
CA PRO A 85 -2.32 1.59 43.82
C PRO A 85 -1.79 2.05 42.45
N PRO A 86 -2.60 2.74 41.62
CA PRO A 86 -2.13 3.21 40.33
C PRO A 86 -0.91 4.09 40.58
N GLN A 87 0.25 3.68 40.04
CA GLN A 87 1.41 4.55 40.02
C GLN A 87 1.01 5.79 39.24
N LEU A 88 0.96 6.93 39.94
CA LEU A 88 1.08 8.22 39.30
C LEU A 88 2.40 8.18 38.53
N VAL A 89 2.31 8.05 37.21
CA VAL A 89 3.43 8.33 36.31
C VAL A 89 3.58 9.85 36.30
N GLU A 90 4.08 10.34 37.43
CA GLU A 90 4.49 11.72 37.63
C GLU A 90 5.45 12.05 36.49
N GLN A 91 5.07 13.03 35.66
CA GLN A 91 5.81 13.37 34.46
C GLN A 91 7.07 14.15 34.86
N LYS A 92 8.04 13.41 35.41
CA LYS A 92 9.36 13.89 35.82
C LYS A 92 9.86 14.88 34.80
N THR A 93 10.14 16.09 35.25
CA THR A 93 10.52 17.16 34.33
C THR A 93 11.81 16.79 33.60
N VAL A 94 12.06 17.35 32.42
CA VAL A 94 13.32 17.07 31.69
C VAL A 94 14.54 17.44 32.56
N LEU A 95 14.42 18.48 33.39
CA LEU A 95 15.46 18.90 34.33
C LEU A 95 15.70 17.88 35.45
N GLU A 96 14.62 17.30 35.98
CA GLU A 96 14.64 16.29 37.05
C GLU A 96 15.20 14.94 36.56
N ASN A 97 14.75 14.47 35.39
CA ASN A 97 15.37 13.30 34.73
C ASN A 97 16.87 13.55 34.45
N VAL A 98 17.26 14.76 34.01
CA VAL A 98 18.68 15.12 33.83
C VAL A 98 19.44 15.15 35.16
N THR A 99 18.81 15.58 36.25
CA THR A 99 19.44 15.61 37.59
C THR A 99 19.63 14.19 38.14
N GLU A 100 18.62 13.33 38.01
CA GLU A 100 18.68 11.91 38.42
C GLU A 100 19.69 11.11 37.59
N VAL A 101 19.73 11.32 36.27
CA VAL A 101 20.76 10.75 35.39
C VAL A 101 22.15 11.26 35.76
N SER A 102 22.29 12.55 36.07
CA SER A 102 23.57 13.15 36.44
C SER A 102 24.06 12.74 37.84
N SER A 103 23.17 12.51 38.80
CA SER A 103 23.55 12.00 40.13
C SER A 103 23.90 10.51 40.04
N HIS A 104 23.08 9.69 39.38
CA HIS A 104 23.33 8.25 39.24
C HIS A 104 24.67 7.94 38.57
N TYR A 105 24.93 8.52 37.39
CA TYR A 105 26.23 8.34 36.73
C TYR A 105 27.37 9.09 37.43
N GLY A 106 27.08 10.17 38.17
CA GLY A 106 28.06 10.87 39.00
C GLY A 106 28.56 10.03 40.18
N GLU A 107 27.65 9.37 40.89
CA GLU A 107 27.95 8.47 42.01
C GLU A 107 28.61 7.17 41.54
N GLU A 108 28.18 6.59 40.41
CA GLU A 108 28.91 5.45 39.85
C GLU A 108 30.33 5.88 39.42
N PHE A 109 30.50 6.99 38.70
CA PHE A 109 31.82 7.48 38.31
C PHE A 109 32.72 7.74 39.54
N ALA A 110 32.21 8.41 40.57
CA ALA A 110 32.95 8.73 41.78
C ALA A 110 33.35 7.48 42.58
N SER A 111 32.42 6.53 42.75
CA SER A 111 32.69 5.28 43.49
C SER A 111 33.66 4.37 42.75
N ARG A 112 33.56 4.26 41.40
CA ARG A 112 34.52 3.55 40.54
C ARG A 112 35.90 4.23 40.53
N PHE A 113 35.97 5.56 40.50
CA PHE A 113 37.22 6.30 40.61
C PHE A 113 37.88 6.09 41.98
N ALA A 114 37.11 6.13 43.07
CA ALA A 114 37.60 5.78 44.41
C ALA A 114 38.02 4.30 44.52
N GLN A 115 37.41 3.39 43.76
CA GLN A 115 37.86 1.99 43.67
C GLN A 115 39.19 1.88 42.92
N LEU A 116 39.36 2.57 41.79
CA LEU A 116 40.62 2.64 41.04
C LEU A 116 41.75 3.24 41.90
N TYR A 117 41.48 4.33 42.62
CA TYR A 117 42.43 4.96 43.53
C TYR A 117 42.88 4.00 44.65
N ARG A 118 41.93 3.29 45.29
CA ARG A 118 42.25 2.26 46.31
C ARG A 118 43.03 1.08 45.71
N ASN A 119 42.65 0.60 44.53
CA ASN A 119 43.40 -0.44 43.81
C ASN A 119 44.83 -0.02 43.43
N ILE A 120 45.10 1.28 43.27
CA ILE A 120 46.45 1.82 43.03
C ILE A 120 47.22 2.00 44.35
N THR A 121 46.56 2.36 45.46
CA THR A 121 47.22 2.79 46.71
C THR A 121 47.29 1.74 47.83
N SER A 122 46.35 0.80 47.90
CA SER A 122 46.17 -0.07 49.08
C SER A 122 46.10 -1.57 48.79
N SER A 123 46.54 -2.05 47.63
CA SER A 123 46.59 -3.50 47.34
C SER A 123 47.78 -4.20 48.00
N PRO A 124 47.68 -5.49 48.35
CA PRO A 124 48.78 -6.27 48.92
C PRO A 124 50.00 -6.27 47.99
N HIS A 125 51.19 -6.12 48.58
CA HIS A 125 52.45 -6.14 47.83
C HIS A 125 52.91 -7.58 47.61
N LYS A 126 52.67 -8.12 46.41
CA LYS A 126 53.29 -9.37 45.97
C LYS A 126 54.79 -9.13 45.80
N ALA A 127 55.62 -9.92 46.47
CA ALA A 127 57.08 -9.83 46.32
C ALA A 127 57.48 -10.15 44.87
N PHE A 128 58.10 -9.19 44.18
CA PHE A 128 58.61 -9.39 42.83
C PHE A 128 59.81 -10.34 42.86
N ASN A 129 59.78 -11.39 42.04
CA ASN A 129 60.86 -12.36 41.90
C ASN A 129 61.50 -12.16 40.51
N PRO A 130 62.72 -11.60 40.43
CA PRO A 130 63.37 -11.30 39.15
C PRO A 130 63.58 -12.53 38.28
N GLU A 131 64.04 -13.65 38.85
CA GLU A 131 64.37 -14.88 38.11
C GLU A 131 63.14 -15.52 37.44
N THR A 132 62.01 -15.58 38.15
CA THR A 132 60.78 -16.11 37.55
C THR A 132 60.21 -15.16 36.49
N PHE A 133 60.44 -13.85 36.62
CA PHE A 133 60.05 -12.87 35.62
C PHE A 133 60.94 -12.93 34.37
N THR A 134 62.26 -12.94 34.50
CA THR A 134 63.21 -12.98 33.36
C THR A 134 63.08 -14.29 32.60
N SER A 135 62.97 -15.43 33.29
CA SER A 135 62.71 -16.73 32.67
C SER A 135 61.39 -16.73 31.89
N ALA A 136 60.28 -16.34 32.53
CA ALA A 136 58.98 -16.34 31.86
C ALA A 136 58.92 -15.36 30.69
N ALA A 137 59.50 -14.16 30.83
CA ALA A 137 59.64 -13.19 29.76
C ALA A 137 60.50 -13.71 28.60
N GLY A 138 61.57 -14.46 28.87
CA GLY A 138 62.41 -15.12 27.86
C GLY A 138 61.62 -16.16 27.05
N HIS A 139 60.94 -17.09 27.71
CA HIS A 139 60.09 -18.10 27.05
C HIS A 139 58.90 -17.48 26.30
N PHE A 140 58.37 -16.35 26.76
CA PHE A 140 57.34 -15.56 26.10
C PHE A 140 57.89 -14.86 24.83
N LEU A 141 59.03 -14.17 24.93
CA LEU A 141 59.64 -13.45 23.82
C LEU A 141 60.12 -14.40 22.72
N LEU A 142 60.67 -15.56 23.10
CA LEU A 142 61.07 -16.61 22.15
C LEU A 142 59.87 -17.12 21.34
N LEU A 143 58.74 -17.41 21.99
CA LEU A 143 57.50 -17.77 21.29
C LEU A 143 57.06 -16.65 20.36
N ALA A 144 57.02 -15.40 20.85
CA ALA A 144 56.55 -14.26 20.07
C ALA A 144 57.40 -14.02 18.81
N VAL A 145 58.73 -14.05 18.94
CA VAL A 145 59.67 -13.91 17.81
C VAL A 145 59.48 -15.02 16.79
N LEU A 146 59.38 -16.28 17.22
CA LEU A 146 59.21 -17.43 16.32
C LEU A 146 57.86 -17.40 15.60
N VAL A 147 56.76 -17.05 16.29
CA VAL A 147 55.43 -16.89 15.69
C VAL A 147 55.42 -15.74 14.68
N PHE A 148 56.01 -14.58 14.99
CA PHE A 148 56.13 -13.47 14.03
C PHE A 148 57.04 -13.80 12.84
N ALA A 149 58.12 -14.54 13.04
CA ALA A 149 59.01 -14.98 11.97
C ALA A 149 58.31 -15.94 11.01
N PHE A 150 57.61 -16.96 11.54
CA PHE A 150 56.80 -17.89 10.75
C PHE A 150 55.71 -17.15 9.97
N TRP A 151 54.99 -16.24 10.63
CA TRP A 151 53.93 -15.42 10.01
C TRP A 151 54.44 -14.56 8.85
N LEU A 152 55.61 -13.93 9.02
CA LEU A 152 56.26 -13.14 7.97
C LEU A 152 56.70 -14.00 6.79
N LEU A 153 57.32 -15.16 7.06
CA LEU A 153 57.79 -16.11 6.06
C LEU A 153 56.62 -16.65 5.22
N VAL A 154 55.60 -17.19 5.87
CA VAL A 154 54.40 -17.75 5.21
C VAL A 154 53.69 -16.69 4.36
N ARG A 155 53.58 -15.45 4.86
CA ARG A 155 53.01 -14.32 4.11
C ARG A 155 53.87 -13.90 2.90
N LEU A 156 55.20 -14.01 2.98
CA LEU A 156 56.10 -13.76 1.84
C LEU A 156 55.92 -14.83 0.74
N SER A 157 55.85 -16.11 1.12
CA SER A 157 55.66 -17.23 0.18
C SER A 157 54.36 -17.14 -0.64
N VAL A 158 53.29 -16.57 -0.08
CA VAL A 158 51.99 -16.42 -0.76
C VAL A 158 51.87 -15.12 -1.57
N MET A 159 52.78 -14.16 -1.38
CA MET A 159 52.75 -12.88 -2.09
C MET A 159 52.75 -12.97 -3.64
N PRO A 160 53.42 -13.94 -4.33
CA PRO A 160 53.25 -14.12 -5.78
C PRO A 160 51.85 -14.61 -6.19
N LEU A 161 51.18 -15.44 -5.37
CA LEU A 161 49.82 -15.92 -5.64
C LEU A 161 48.83 -14.76 -5.66
N TYR A 162 48.88 -13.87 -4.66
CA TYR A 162 48.01 -12.69 -4.61
C TYR A 162 48.20 -11.75 -5.82
N ARG A 163 49.42 -11.62 -6.37
CA ARG A 163 49.65 -10.88 -7.62
C ARG A 163 48.96 -11.54 -8.80
N LYS A 164 49.09 -12.87 -8.95
CA LYS A 164 48.42 -13.65 -10.02
C LYS A 164 46.89 -13.55 -9.94
N MET A 165 46.33 -13.59 -8.73
CA MET A 165 44.89 -13.41 -8.48
C MET A 165 44.41 -12.00 -8.84
N GLY A 166 45.17 -10.96 -8.51
CA GLY A 166 44.87 -9.56 -8.84
C GLY A 166 44.77 -9.31 -10.35
N TYR A 167 45.81 -9.72 -11.08
CA TYR A 167 45.88 -9.56 -12.53
C TYR A 167 44.73 -10.29 -13.24
N TRP A 168 44.49 -11.57 -12.89
CA TRP A 168 43.39 -12.36 -13.45
C TRP A 168 42.02 -11.76 -13.14
N GLY A 169 41.77 -11.40 -11.86
CA GLY A 169 40.51 -10.83 -11.41
C GLY A 169 40.18 -9.50 -12.07
N ARG A 170 41.18 -8.61 -12.25
CA ARG A 170 40.97 -7.35 -12.96
C ARG A 170 40.82 -7.50 -14.46
N ASN A 171 41.63 -8.34 -15.10
CA ASN A 171 41.52 -8.55 -16.55
C ASN A 171 40.14 -9.10 -16.92
N LYS A 172 39.65 -10.09 -16.18
CA LYS A 172 38.37 -10.74 -16.48
C LYS A 172 37.14 -9.91 -16.06
N ASN A 173 37.25 -9.04 -15.06
CA ASN A 173 36.23 -8.03 -14.75
C ASN A 173 36.24 -6.82 -15.74
N ARG A 174 37.22 -6.75 -16.67
CA ARG A 174 37.19 -5.80 -17.80
C ARG A 174 36.24 -6.27 -18.91
N GLU A 175 35.97 -7.58 -18.99
CA GLU A 175 34.92 -8.16 -19.82
C GLU A 175 33.54 -7.81 -19.24
N ARG A 176 32.71 -7.11 -20.01
CA ARG A 176 31.52 -6.38 -19.52
C ARG A 176 30.43 -7.24 -18.86
N ASN A 177 30.53 -8.57 -18.93
CA ASN A 177 29.55 -9.54 -18.43
C ASN A 177 29.96 -10.22 -17.09
N ASN A 178 31.25 -10.16 -16.71
CA ASN A 178 31.86 -11.05 -15.70
C ASN A 178 32.07 -10.41 -14.30
N TRP A 179 31.08 -9.64 -13.80
CA TRP A 179 31.23 -8.85 -12.55
C TRP A 179 31.65 -9.66 -11.30
N LEU A 180 31.19 -10.91 -11.15
CA LEU A 180 31.39 -11.69 -9.91
C LEU A 180 32.87 -12.05 -9.64
N GLN A 181 33.73 -12.03 -10.65
CA GLN A 181 35.07 -12.64 -10.57
C GLN A 181 36.10 -11.79 -9.83
N LEU A 182 36.00 -10.45 -9.87
CA LEU A 182 36.85 -9.58 -9.06
C LEU A 182 36.47 -9.65 -7.56
N PRO A 183 35.19 -9.52 -7.14
CA PRO A 183 34.77 -9.80 -5.76
C PRO A 183 35.16 -11.20 -5.29
N ALA A 184 35.00 -12.24 -6.13
CA ALA A 184 35.39 -13.61 -5.77
C ALA A 184 36.90 -13.75 -5.54
N MET A 185 37.75 -13.12 -6.36
CA MET A 185 39.20 -13.10 -6.12
C MET A 185 39.59 -12.32 -4.85
N ILE A 186 38.88 -11.24 -4.53
CA ILE A 186 39.10 -10.45 -3.32
C ILE A 186 38.70 -11.24 -2.06
N ILE A 187 37.54 -11.93 -2.09
CA ILE A 187 37.10 -12.83 -1.01
C ILE A 187 38.05 -14.03 -0.88
N GLY A 188 38.47 -14.64 -2.00
CA GLY A 188 39.44 -15.73 -2.00
C GLY A 188 40.79 -15.32 -1.40
N ALA A 189 41.27 -14.10 -1.70
CA ALA A 189 42.49 -13.58 -1.08
C ALA A 189 42.34 -13.40 0.44
N PHE A 190 41.18 -12.97 0.92
CA PHE A 190 40.90 -12.88 2.37
C PHE A 190 40.79 -14.26 3.03
N ILE A 191 40.14 -15.25 2.39
CA ILE A 191 40.07 -16.63 2.89
C ILE A 191 41.48 -17.23 3.02
N ILE A 192 42.36 -17.00 2.05
CA ILE A 192 43.77 -17.41 2.16
C ILE A 192 44.43 -16.72 3.35
N ASP A 193 44.29 -15.41 3.51
CA ASP A 193 44.86 -14.65 4.63
C ASP A 193 44.38 -15.15 6.01
N LEU A 194 43.14 -15.66 6.11
CA LEU A 194 42.60 -16.34 7.30
C LEU A 194 43.17 -17.75 7.48
N LEU A 195 43.35 -18.54 6.42
CA LEU A 195 43.98 -19.86 6.48
C LEU A 195 45.44 -19.78 6.92
N LEU A 196 46.18 -18.77 6.44
CA LEU A 196 47.56 -18.52 6.89
C LEU A 196 47.60 -18.12 8.38
N LEU A 197 46.60 -17.38 8.86
CA LEU A 197 46.47 -17.02 10.28
C LEU A 197 46.17 -18.25 11.13
N ALA A 198 45.22 -19.09 10.71
CA ALA A 198 44.89 -20.35 11.40
C ALA A 198 46.11 -21.30 11.46
N LEU A 199 46.85 -21.46 10.36
CA LEU A 199 48.10 -22.22 10.31
C LEU A 199 49.15 -21.66 11.27
N THR A 200 49.29 -20.33 11.33
CA THR A 200 50.22 -19.64 12.24
C THR A 200 49.85 -19.84 13.71
N LEU A 201 48.55 -19.84 14.03
CA LEU A 201 48.05 -20.10 15.38
C LEU A 201 48.23 -21.57 15.78
N PHE A 202 48.01 -22.51 14.87
CA PHE A 202 48.26 -23.93 15.09
C PHE A 202 49.74 -24.22 15.38
N VAL A 203 50.66 -23.67 14.57
CA VAL A 203 52.11 -23.75 14.82
C VAL A 203 52.48 -23.04 16.12
N GLY A 204 51.86 -21.89 16.42
CA GLY A 204 52.06 -21.17 17.69
C GLY A 204 51.59 -21.95 18.92
N GLN A 205 50.50 -22.72 18.83
CA GLN A 205 50.03 -23.59 19.90
C GLN A 205 50.97 -24.78 20.13
N ILE A 206 51.43 -25.44 19.06
CA ILE A 206 52.46 -26.51 19.16
C ILE A 206 53.73 -25.97 19.81
N LEU A 207 54.19 -24.80 19.37
CA LEU A 207 55.39 -24.18 19.90
C LEU A 207 55.23 -23.73 21.36
N SER A 208 54.05 -23.23 21.75
CA SER A 208 53.72 -22.93 23.15
C SER A 208 53.65 -24.20 24.02
N ALA A 209 53.11 -25.31 23.50
CA ALA A 209 53.09 -26.60 24.18
C ALA A 209 54.52 -27.09 24.49
N ASN A 210 55.45 -26.90 23.55
CA ASN A 210 56.85 -27.30 23.71
C ASN A 210 57.69 -26.31 24.55
N LEU A 211 57.40 -25.00 24.52
CA LEU A 211 58.21 -23.97 25.19
C LEU A 211 57.78 -23.66 26.63
N ASN A 212 56.66 -24.17 27.14
CA ASN A 212 56.16 -23.80 28.48
C ASN A 212 56.83 -24.54 29.65
N ASN A 213 57.57 -25.63 29.39
CA ASN A 213 58.26 -26.45 30.40
C ASN A 213 57.40 -26.85 31.62
N GLY A 214 56.10 -27.07 31.42
CA GLY A 214 55.14 -27.41 32.48
C GLY A 214 54.73 -26.23 33.39
N ASN A 215 55.29 -25.03 33.20
CA ASN A 215 55.00 -23.87 34.04
C ASN A 215 53.68 -23.22 33.64
N ARG A 216 52.66 -23.36 34.50
CA ARG A 216 51.32 -22.77 34.33
C ARG A 216 51.34 -21.27 34.05
N THR A 217 52.30 -20.53 34.62
CA THR A 217 52.43 -19.08 34.43
C THR A 217 52.89 -18.77 33.00
N ILE A 218 53.88 -19.49 32.48
CA ILE A 218 54.37 -19.33 31.11
C ILE A 218 53.26 -19.71 30.11
N ALA A 219 52.58 -20.84 30.32
CA ALA A 219 51.45 -21.25 29.50
C ALA A 219 50.33 -20.19 29.45
N PHE A 220 50.01 -19.55 30.59
CA PHE A 220 49.03 -18.45 30.63
C PHE A 220 49.48 -17.22 29.81
N GLN A 221 50.73 -16.78 29.97
CA GLN A 221 51.27 -15.64 29.20
C GLN A 221 51.30 -15.92 27.69
N GLN A 222 51.70 -17.14 27.31
CA GLN A 222 51.73 -17.58 25.92
C GLN A 222 50.31 -17.70 25.32
N SER A 223 49.33 -18.19 26.09
CA SER A 223 47.92 -18.21 25.69
C SER A 223 47.36 -16.80 25.44
N LEU A 224 47.63 -15.84 26.35
CA LEU A 224 47.27 -14.43 26.15
C LEU A 224 47.87 -13.86 24.86
N PHE A 225 49.16 -14.13 24.60
CA PHE A 225 49.80 -13.71 23.36
C PHE A 225 49.15 -14.31 22.11
N LEU A 226 48.90 -15.62 22.08
CA LEU A 226 48.29 -16.28 20.92
C LEU A 226 46.86 -15.79 20.65
N ASN A 227 46.06 -15.59 21.71
CA ASN A 227 44.71 -15.04 21.61
C ASN A 227 44.72 -13.58 21.08
N ALA A 228 45.61 -12.74 21.60
CA ALA A 228 45.77 -11.37 21.10
C ALA A 228 46.31 -11.34 19.66
N PHE A 229 47.28 -12.21 19.33
CA PHE A 229 47.84 -12.34 17.99
C PHE A 229 46.77 -12.73 16.98
N ALA A 230 45.93 -13.72 17.28
CA ALA A 230 44.78 -14.11 16.46
C ALA A 230 43.90 -12.91 16.14
N LEU A 231 43.49 -12.19 17.19
CA LEU A 231 42.55 -11.08 17.11
C LEU A 231 43.10 -9.87 16.34
N ILE A 232 44.36 -9.51 16.59
CA ILE A 232 45.02 -8.35 15.99
C ILE A 232 45.37 -8.62 14.52
N GLU A 233 45.89 -9.80 14.19
CA GLU A 233 46.23 -10.13 12.81
C GLU A 233 45.00 -10.47 11.94
N PHE A 234 43.89 -10.89 12.56
CA PHE A 234 42.55 -10.92 11.95
C PHE A 234 42.05 -9.50 11.63
N PHE A 235 42.09 -8.56 12.58
CA PHE A 235 41.72 -7.16 12.32
C PHE A 235 42.61 -6.54 11.22
N LYS A 236 43.91 -6.83 11.24
CA LYS A 236 44.81 -6.41 10.16
C LYS A 236 44.53 -7.13 8.83
N ALA A 237 43.97 -8.34 8.82
CA ALA A 237 43.49 -8.98 7.58
C ALA A 237 42.31 -8.20 6.99
N ILE A 238 41.38 -7.72 7.82
CA ILE A 238 40.29 -6.82 7.39
C ILE A 238 40.86 -5.50 6.85
N LEU A 239 41.88 -4.91 7.49
CA LEU A 239 42.56 -3.72 6.95
C LEU A 239 43.27 -3.99 5.61
N ARG A 240 43.89 -5.18 5.44
CA ARG A 240 44.52 -5.60 4.18
C ARG A 240 43.48 -5.81 3.07
N LEU A 241 42.32 -6.37 3.40
CA LEU A 241 41.16 -6.53 2.50
C LEU A 241 40.62 -5.17 2.01
N ILE A 242 40.40 -4.21 2.92
CA ILE A 242 39.84 -2.89 2.58
C ILE A 242 40.82 -2.04 1.75
N PHE A 243 42.06 -1.89 2.22
CA PHE A 243 43.01 -0.93 1.64
C PHE A 243 43.93 -1.54 0.57
N CYS A 244 44.22 -2.84 0.63
CA CYS A 244 45.20 -3.56 -0.21
C CYS A 244 46.46 -2.73 -0.55
N PRO A 245 47.33 -2.44 0.45
CA PRO A 245 48.42 -1.47 0.31
C PRO A 245 49.59 -1.95 -0.56
N ARG A 246 49.75 -3.26 -0.75
CA ARG A 246 50.85 -3.89 -1.52
C ARG A 246 50.47 -4.28 -2.96
N ILE A 247 49.18 -4.45 -3.26
CA ILE A 247 48.69 -4.98 -4.55
C ILE A 247 47.47 -4.16 -4.97
N ALA A 248 47.70 -3.10 -5.75
CA ALA A 248 46.64 -2.18 -6.16
C ALA A 248 45.51 -2.83 -6.97
N GLU A 249 45.77 -3.99 -7.58
CA GLU A 249 44.82 -4.74 -8.41
C GLU A 249 43.69 -5.38 -7.61
N LEU A 250 44.00 -5.94 -6.42
CA LEU A 250 43.00 -6.54 -5.52
C LEU A 250 42.26 -5.51 -4.67
N ARG A 251 42.51 -4.20 -4.83
CA ARG A 251 41.82 -3.17 -4.02
C ARG A 251 40.33 -3.08 -4.41
N PRO A 252 39.38 -3.26 -3.47
CA PRO A 252 37.95 -3.18 -3.76
C PRO A 252 37.46 -1.76 -4.04
N PHE A 253 38.07 -0.76 -3.40
CA PHE A 253 37.72 0.66 -3.53
C PHE A 253 38.72 1.43 -4.39
N ARG A 254 38.25 2.47 -5.10
CA ARG A 254 39.11 3.40 -5.85
C ARG A 254 39.80 4.39 -4.91
N ILE A 255 40.79 3.91 -4.16
CA ILE A 255 41.66 4.71 -3.29
C ILE A 255 43.06 4.74 -3.91
N GLU A 256 43.73 5.88 -3.85
CA GLU A 256 45.13 6.05 -4.26
C GLU A 256 46.09 5.18 -3.45
N ASN A 257 47.25 4.87 -4.03
CA ASN A 257 48.20 3.94 -3.41
C ASN A 257 48.77 4.45 -2.09
N ASP A 258 49.10 5.73 -1.99
CA ASP A 258 49.77 6.27 -0.80
C ASP A 258 48.78 6.59 0.32
N THR A 259 47.58 7.06 -0.02
CA THR A 259 46.42 7.11 0.88
C THR A 259 46.11 5.72 1.46
N ALA A 260 46.10 4.66 0.63
CA ALA A 260 45.88 3.28 1.10
C ALA A 260 47.01 2.76 2.01
N LYS A 261 48.28 3.05 1.70
CA LYS A 261 49.42 2.72 2.58
C LYS A 261 49.34 3.46 3.92
N TYR A 262 49.05 4.76 3.90
CA TYR A 262 48.96 5.61 5.09
C TYR A 262 47.92 5.09 6.07
N TRP A 263 46.68 4.86 5.61
CA TRP A 263 45.60 4.37 6.45
C TRP A 263 45.87 2.96 6.99
N HIS A 264 46.34 2.03 6.14
CA HIS A 264 46.72 0.70 6.59
C HIS A 264 47.81 0.74 7.68
N LEU A 265 48.89 1.51 7.49
CA LEU A 265 49.99 1.60 8.46
C LEU A 265 49.53 2.17 9.80
N ARG A 266 48.78 3.28 9.78
CA ARG A 266 48.31 3.92 11.01
C ARG A 266 47.29 3.06 11.76
N LEU A 267 46.30 2.48 11.08
CA LEU A 267 45.29 1.63 11.71
C LEU A 267 45.87 0.28 12.18
N SER A 268 46.84 -0.30 11.45
CA SER A 268 47.53 -1.53 11.85
C SER A 268 48.36 -1.34 13.13
N ALA A 269 49.07 -0.22 13.25
CA ALA A 269 49.82 0.10 14.47
C ALA A 269 48.88 0.50 15.63
N LEU A 270 47.73 1.16 15.37
CA LEU A 270 46.73 1.45 16.40
C LEU A 270 46.11 0.16 16.97
N SER A 271 45.72 -0.77 16.10
CA SER A 271 45.27 -2.11 16.48
C SER A 271 46.34 -2.90 17.24
N SER A 272 47.62 -2.77 16.86
CA SER A 272 48.74 -3.41 17.57
C SER A 272 48.93 -2.84 18.98
N LEU A 273 48.83 -1.51 19.14
CA LEU A 273 48.98 -0.85 20.44
C LEU A 273 47.82 -1.19 21.38
N ILE A 274 46.58 -1.14 20.87
CA ILE A 274 45.37 -1.58 21.59
C ILE A 274 45.52 -3.04 22.03
N GLY A 275 45.78 -3.95 21.08
CA GLY A 275 45.74 -5.37 21.36
C GLY A 275 46.93 -5.88 22.17
N TYR A 276 48.17 -5.69 21.72
CA TYR A 276 49.34 -6.20 22.45
C TYR A 276 49.61 -5.42 23.75
N GLY A 277 49.23 -4.14 23.81
CA GLY A 277 49.28 -3.36 25.04
C GLY A 277 48.28 -3.87 26.08
N LEU A 278 46.99 -3.87 25.74
CA LEU A 278 45.92 -4.07 26.73
C LEU A 278 45.56 -5.54 26.97
N LEU A 279 45.73 -6.44 25.99
CA LEU A 279 45.41 -7.87 26.13
C LEU A 279 46.62 -8.73 26.52
N VAL A 280 47.85 -8.20 26.41
CA VAL A 280 49.08 -8.96 26.68
C VAL A 280 49.97 -8.27 27.70
N ALA A 281 50.45 -7.05 27.44
CA ALA A 281 51.35 -6.37 28.38
C ALA A 281 50.69 -6.05 29.73
N VAL A 282 49.47 -5.48 29.72
CA VAL A 282 48.74 -5.14 30.96
C VAL A 282 48.48 -6.37 31.86
N PRO A 283 47.89 -7.49 31.38
CA PRO A 283 47.70 -8.68 32.21
C PRO A 283 49.01 -9.34 32.67
N ILE A 284 50.07 -9.29 31.85
CA ILE A 284 51.40 -9.80 32.22
C ILE A 284 51.99 -8.99 33.39
N ILE A 285 51.98 -7.66 33.29
CA ILE A 285 52.47 -6.76 34.34
C ILE A 285 51.63 -6.93 35.62
N SER A 286 50.31 -7.00 35.48
CA SER A 286 49.37 -7.19 36.61
C SER A 286 49.61 -8.49 37.39
N ASN A 287 49.92 -9.59 36.69
CA ASN A 287 50.14 -10.90 37.31
C ASN A 287 51.58 -11.07 37.83
N GLN A 288 52.60 -10.60 37.10
CA GLN A 288 54.01 -10.83 37.46
C GLN A 288 54.62 -9.77 38.39
N VAL A 289 54.19 -8.51 38.28
CA VAL A 289 54.70 -7.41 39.10
C VAL A 289 53.72 -7.11 40.24
N ASN A 290 52.71 -6.28 39.98
CA ASN A 290 51.56 -6.10 40.87
C ASN A 290 50.37 -5.52 40.08
N VAL A 291 49.15 -5.74 40.58
CA VAL A 291 47.89 -5.21 40.03
C VAL A 291 47.94 -3.68 39.91
N GLN A 292 48.55 -3.00 40.89
CA GLN A 292 48.82 -1.55 40.89
C GLN A 292 49.59 -1.10 39.63
N VAL A 293 50.68 -1.81 39.30
CA VAL A 293 51.53 -1.49 38.15
C VAL A 293 50.82 -1.86 36.84
N GLY A 294 50.02 -2.93 36.84
CA GLY A 294 49.15 -3.29 35.72
C GLY A 294 48.08 -2.21 35.44
N ALA A 295 47.47 -1.65 36.48
CA ALA A 295 46.49 -0.57 36.37
C ALA A 295 47.14 0.73 35.86
N LEU A 296 48.32 1.10 36.35
CA LEU A 296 49.08 2.26 35.85
C LEU A 296 49.52 2.07 34.38
N ALA A 297 49.94 0.86 34.01
CA ALA A 297 50.25 0.52 32.63
C ALA A 297 49.01 0.62 31.72
N ASN A 298 47.85 0.15 32.18
CA ASN A 298 46.57 0.27 31.47
C ASN A 298 46.19 1.74 31.22
N VAL A 299 46.24 2.59 32.26
CA VAL A 299 46.00 4.04 32.15
C VAL A 299 46.95 4.67 31.12
N THR A 300 48.25 4.36 31.21
CA THR A 300 49.30 4.96 30.37
C THR A 300 49.17 4.52 28.90
N ILE A 301 48.95 3.22 28.66
CA ILE A 301 48.78 2.67 27.31
C ILE A 301 47.50 3.21 26.68
N MET A 302 46.38 3.26 27.43
CA MET A 302 45.12 3.79 26.89
C MET A 302 45.17 5.31 26.66
N LEU A 303 45.89 6.07 27.50
CA LEU A 303 46.15 7.49 27.24
C LEU A 303 46.92 7.68 25.92
N CYS A 304 47.98 6.90 25.70
CA CYS A 304 48.75 6.92 24.45
C CYS A 304 47.90 6.53 23.23
N ILE A 305 47.02 5.53 23.36
CA ILE A 305 46.05 5.14 22.32
C ILE A 305 45.12 6.30 21.99
N THR A 306 44.48 6.91 22.98
CA THR A 306 43.49 7.98 22.77
C THR A 306 44.13 9.27 22.27
N VAL A 307 45.28 9.69 22.82
CA VAL A 307 46.03 10.86 22.29
C VAL A 307 46.42 10.65 20.83
N TRP A 308 46.91 9.46 20.47
CA TRP A 308 47.31 9.18 19.09
C TRP A 308 46.10 9.03 18.13
N ALA A 309 44.99 8.46 18.61
CA ALA A 309 43.73 8.40 17.84
C ALA A 309 43.15 9.81 17.59
N LEU A 310 43.11 10.67 18.61
CA LEU A 310 42.69 12.07 18.48
C LEU A 310 43.60 12.84 17.51
N TYR A 311 44.92 12.71 17.63
CA TYR A 311 45.87 13.27 16.67
C TYR A 311 45.56 12.85 15.23
N LEU A 312 45.24 11.57 15.01
CA LEU A 312 44.91 11.02 13.70
C LEU A 312 43.58 11.58 13.18
N ILE A 313 42.55 11.66 14.03
CA ILE A 313 41.23 12.24 13.69
C ILE A 313 41.38 13.71 13.28
N PHE A 314 41.99 14.54 14.12
CA PHE A 314 42.11 15.98 13.85
C PHE A 314 43.03 16.28 12.66
N ARG A 315 44.15 15.55 12.50
CA ARG A 315 45.03 15.69 11.32
C ARG A 315 44.32 15.38 9.99
N ASN A 316 43.38 14.45 9.99
CA ASN A 316 42.66 14.03 8.78
C ASN A 316 41.27 14.67 8.63
N LYS A 317 40.85 15.56 9.56
CA LYS A 317 39.51 16.20 9.62
C LYS A 317 39.00 16.67 8.25
N ARG A 318 39.78 17.55 7.59
CA ARG A 318 39.40 18.21 6.32
C ARG A 318 39.27 17.22 5.17
N ILE A 319 40.16 16.22 5.08
CA ILE A 319 40.20 15.23 3.99
C ILE A 319 38.94 14.35 4.03
N ILE A 320 38.60 13.82 5.21
CA ILE A 320 37.41 12.97 5.38
C ILE A 320 36.13 13.79 5.21
N GLN A 321 36.07 15.02 5.74
CA GLN A 321 34.93 15.91 5.56
C GLN A 321 34.66 16.22 4.08
N HIS A 322 35.70 16.50 3.29
CA HIS A 322 35.57 16.72 1.84
C HIS A 322 35.09 15.44 1.13
N ASN A 323 35.69 14.29 1.42
CA ASN A 323 35.31 13.01 0.82
C ASN A 323 33.86 12.59 1.15
N LEU A 324 33.39 12.84 2.38
CA LEU A 324 32.00 12.63 2.77
C LEU A 324 31.04 13.59 2.05
N THR A 325 31.44 14.86 1.86
CA THR A 325 30.64 15.84 1.12
C THR A 325 30.49 15.43 -0.35
N HIS A 326 31.59 15.05 -1.01
CA HIS A 326 31.57 14.54 -2.38
C HIS A 326 30.75 13.23 -2.53
N LEU A 327 30.75 12.37 -1.50
CA LEU A 327 29.88 11.18 -1.45
C LEU A 327 28.39 11.58 -1.33
N ALA A 328 28.07 12.63 -0.58
CA ALA A 328 26.72 13.16 -0.46
C ALA A 328 26.20 13.68 -1.80
N ASP A 329 27.04 14.32 -2.61
CA ASP A 329 26.68 14.86 -3.93
C ASP A 329 26.31 13.76 -4.94
N HIS A 330 26.87 12.57 -4.78
CA HIS A 330 26.57 11.39 -5.59
C HIS A 330 25.46 10.49 -4.99
N SER A 331 24.77 10.95 -3.95
CA SER A 331 23.71 10.22 -3.24
C SER A 331 22.32 10.76 -3.56
N LEU A 332 21.26 10.03 -3.19
CA LEU A 332 19.88 10.53 -3.29
C LEU A 332 19.71 11.72 -2.34
N ALA A 333 18.95 12.75 -2.74
CA ALA A 333 18.80 14.01 -1.99
C ALA A 333 18.54 13.84 -0.48
N PHE A 334 17.68 12.88 -0.11
CA PHE A 334 17.43 12.49 1.28
C PHE A 334 18.72 12.10 2.04
N PHE A 335 19.51 11.18 1.49
CA PHE A 335 20.79 10.76 2.08
C PHE A 335 21.86 11.85 2.01
N SER A 336 21.82 12.71 1.00
CA SER A 336 22.78 13.81 0.85
C SER A 336 22.77 14.72 2.09
N LEU A 337 21.59 15.03 2.61
CA LEU A 337 21.41 15.83 3.83
C LEU A 337 22.04 15.15 5.06
N PHE A 338 21.76 13.87 5.30
CA PHE A 338 22.35 13.13 6.43
C PHE A 338 23.87 12.97 6.32
N ILE A 339 24.40 12.68 5.12
CA ILE A 339 25.84 12.55 4.89
C ILE A 339 26.55 13.90 5.05
N ARG A 340 25.93 15.01 4.61
CA ARG A 340 26.45 16.38 4.83
C ARG A 340 26.44 16.77 6.32
N ALA A 341 25.37 16.47 7.05
CA ALA A 341 25.32 16.69 8.49
C ALA A 341 26.39 15.87 9.22
N PHE A 342 26.51 14.57 8.90
CA PHE A 342 27.56 13.70 9.44
C PHE A 342 28.97 14.20 9.08
N ALA A 343 29.21 14.69 7.86
CA ALA A 343 30.50 15.25 7.44
C ALA A 343 30.99 16.42 8.30
N LEU A 344 30.07 17.19 8.92
CA LEU A 344 30.41 18.24 9.87
C LEU A 344 30.79 17.66 11.24
N ILE A 345 30.04 16.68 11.76
CA ILE A 345 30.17 16.19 13.15
C ILE A 345 31.01 14.93 13.33
N TRP A 346 31.40 14.20 12.28
CA TRP A 346 32.04 12.88 12.38
C TRP A 346 33.26 12.85 13.30
N HIS A 347 34.05 13.93 13.29
CA HIS A 347 35.28 14.05 14.07
C HIS A 347 35.01 14.20 15.57
N TRP A 348 33.88 14.81 15.96
CA TRP A 348 33.42 14.84 17.35
C TRP A 348 32.93 13.47 17.79
N LEU A 349 32.11 12.78 16.97
CA LEU A 349 31.65 11.42 17.26
C LEU A 349 32.81 10.43 17.41
N ALA A 350 33.80 10.49 16.50
CA ALA A 350 35.00 9.66 16.58
C ALA A 350 35.88 10.01 17.79
N SER A 351 35.96 11.29 18.19
CA SER A 351 36.70 11.71 19.38
C SER A 351 36.00 11.21 20.66
N ALA A 352 34.67 11.39 20.74
CA ALA A 352 33.85 10.89 21.84
C ALA A 352 34.00 9.38 22.01
N TYR A 353 34.01 8.60 20.93
CA TYR A 353 34.27 7.16 20.97
C TYR A 353 35.60 6.81 21.66
N PHE A 354 36.72 7.45 21.30
CA PHE A 354 38.02 7.18 21.94
C PHE A 354 38.14 7.73 23.36
N ILE A 355 37.36 8.76 23.72
CA ILE A 355 37.27 9.29 25.08
C ILE A 355 36.43 8.36 25.98
N VAL A 356 35.29 7.86 25.50
CA VAL A 356 34.46 6.87 26.20
C VAL A 356 35.23 5.54 26.34
N LEU A 357 35.95 5.09 25.30
CA LEU A 357 36.84 3.94 25.38
C LEU A 357 37.95 4.12 26.43
N PHE A 358 38.53 5.32 26.55
CA PHE A 358 39.48 5.63 27.61
C PHE A 358 38.84 5.45 28.99
N PHE A 359 37.73 6.14 29.27
CA PHE A 359 37.07 6.06 30.58
C PHE A 359 36.55 4.65 30.91
N PHE A 360 35.85 3.97 29.99
CA PHE A 360 35.33 2.62 30.24
C PHE A 360 36.47 1.60 30.48
N SER A 361 37.63 1.78 29.85
CA SER A 361 38.81 0.94 30.09
C SER A 361 39.56 1.25 31.39
N LEU A 362 39.22 2.34 32.10
CA LEU A 362 39.67 2.58 33.48
C LEU A 362 38.76 1.87 34.50
N PHE A 363 37.46 1.74 34.21
CA PHE A 363 36.45 1.25 35.17
C PHE A 363 36.12 -0.25 35.04
N ASP A 364 36.15 -0.80 33.82
CA ASP A 364 36.15 -2.26 33.58
C ASP A 364 37.32 -2.61 32.64
N PRO A 365 38.51 -2.94 33.18
CA PRO A 365 39.67 -3.36 32.41
C PRO A 365 39.49 -4.77 31.81
N GLY A 366 38.81 -4.85 30.67
CA GLY A 366 38.74 -6.05 29.84
C GLY A 366 37.39 -6.29 29.19
N ASN A 367 36.27 -6.12 29.90
CA ASN A 367 34.95 -6.31 29.29
C ASN A 367 34.56 -5.12 28.43
N SER A 368 34.93 -3.89 28.83
CA SER A 368 34.80 -2.68 28.01
C SER A 368 35.38 -2.86 26.61
N LEU A 369 36.61 -3.38 26.50
CA LEU A 369 37.29 -3.63 25.22
C LEU A 369 36.61 -4.73 24.40
N LYS A 370 36.19 -5.84 25.04
CA LYS A 370 35.41 -6.92 24.37
C LYS A 370 34.11 -6.38 23.79
N PHE A 371 33.34 -5.61 24.58
CA PHE A 371 32.08 -4.99 24.16
C PHE A 371 32.31 -4.01 23.01
N MET A 372 33.23 -3.06 23.18
CA MET A 372 33.51 -2.01 22.18
C MET A 372 33.95 -2.59 20.83
N MET A 373 34.76 -3.66 20.88
CA MET A 373 35.20 -4.40 19.70
C MET A 373 34.08 -5.24 19.08
N GLY A 374 33.23 -5.89 19.89
CA GLY A 374 32.04 -6.60 19.42
C GLY A 374 31.06 -5.67 18.69
N ALA A 375 30.72 -4.54 19.30
CA ALA A 375 29.91 -3.49 18.71
C ALA A 375 30.51 -2.94 17.40
N SER A 376 31.83 -2.70 17.38
CA SER A 376 32.55 -2.23 16.19
C SER A 376 32.59 -3.26 15.06
N LEU A 377 32.80 -4.55 15.37
CA LEU A 377 32.85 -5.63 14.39
C LEU A 377 31.46 -5.90 13.81
N SER A 378 30.44 -5.96 14.66
CA SER A 378 29.03 -6.03 14.25
C SER A 378 28.65 -4.84 13.37
N SER A 379 29.05 -3.63 13.74
CA SER A 379 28.81 -2.42 12.94
C SER A 379 29.45 -2.51 11.54
N LEU A 380 30.69 -3.00 11.46
CA LEU A 380 31.39 -3.21 10.19
C LEU A 380 30.71 -4.29 9.34
N ALA A 381 30.21 -5.37 9.95
CA ALA A 381 29.45 -6.40 9.25
C ALA A 381 28.10 -5.87 8.72
N ILE A 382 27.33 -5.19 9.56
CA ILE A 382 26.05 -4.54 9.21
C ILE A 382 26.23 -3.56 8.05
N LEU A 383 27.21 -2.65 8.13
CA LEU A 383 27.53 -1.70 7.07
C LEU A 383 27.98 -2.39 5.77
N SER A 384 28.73 -3.49 5.86
CA SER A 384 29.18 -4.25 4.68
C SER A 384 28.02 -4.95 3.97
N ILE A 385 27.10 -5.56 4.72
CA ILE A 385 25.88 -6.20 4.21
C ILE A 385 24.95 -5.13 3.59
N ALA A 386 24.74 -4.01 4.28
CA ALA A 386 23.93 -2.89 3.78
C ALA A 386 24.49 -2.30 2.48
N ALA A 387 25.82 -2.11 2.40
CA ALA A 387 26.49 -1.63 1.20
C ALA A 387 26.37 -2.63 0.04
N PHE A 388 26.49 -3.94 0.30
CA PHE A 388 26.29 -4.99 -0.69
C PHE A 388 24.85 -5.00 -1.23
N LEU A 389 23.84 -5.01 -0.35
CA LEU A 389 22.43 -4.98 -0.72
C LEU A 389 22.08 -3.70 -1.50
N SER A 390 22.49 -2.53 -1.02
CA SER A 390 22.31 -1.24 -1.69
C SER A 390 22.99 -1.20 -3.08
N GLY A 391 24.17 -1.82 -3.22
CA GLY A 391 24.88 -1.98 -4.49
C GLY A 391 24.23 -2.95 -5.47
N MET A 392 23.62 -4.04 -4.98
CA MET A 392 22.83 -4.97 -5.78
C MET A 392 21.54 -4.30 -6.28
N LEU A 393 20.80 -3.65 -5.39
CA LEU A 393 19.55 -2.95 -5.69
C LEU A 393 19.75 -1.85 -6.74
N SER A 394 20.85 -1.08 -6.62
CA SER A 394 21.24 -0.04 -7.59
C SER A 394 21.48 -0.57 -9.01
N ARG A 395 21.81 -1.86 -9.17
CA ARG A 395 21.97 -2.50 -10.50
C ARG A 395 20.66 -2.99 -11.07
N TRP A 396 19.75 -3.45 -10.21
CA TRP A 396 18.42 -3.90 -10.61
C TRP A 396 17.50 -2.72 -10.99
N ILE A 397 17.67 -1.54 -10.37
CA ILE A 397 16.99 -0.29 -10.76
C ILE A 397 17.19 0.04 -12.26
N ASN A 398 18.31 -0.36 -12.86
CA ASN A 398 18.63 -0.11 -14.26
C ASN A 398 18.14 -1.23 -15.21
N LYS A 399 17.52 -2.31 -14.70
CA LYS A 399 16.92 -3.36 -15.53
C LYS A 399 15.45 -3.04 -15.79
N THR A 400 15.16 -2.42 -16.92
CA THR A 400 13.78 -2.26 -17.40
C THR A 400 13.19 -3.60 -17.84
N ILE A 401 11.96 -3.89 -17.42
CA ILE A 401 11.15 -4.99 -17.97
C ILE A 401 10.68 -4.57 -19.36
N THR A 402 11.04 -5.35 -20.38
CA THR A 402 10.52 -5.26 -21.74
C THR A 402 9.37 -6.25 -21.91
N LEU A 403 8.19 -5.78 -22.32
CA LEU A 403 7.05 -6.66 -22.60
C LEU A 403 7.21 -7.34 -23.97
N SER A 404 6.47 -8.42 -24.22
CA SER A 404 6.47 -9.06 -25.54
C SER A 404 5.81 -8.14 -26.58
N PRO A 405 6.20 -8.19 -27.87
CA PRO A 405 5.66 -7.28 -28.89
C PRO A 405 4.12 -7.30 -29.00
N GLN A 406 3.50 -8.46 -28.79
CA GLN A 406 2.04 -8.62 -28.78
C GLN A 406 1.38 -7.90 -27.60
N VAL A 407 1.96 -7.97 -26.40
CA VAL A 407 1.43 -7.30 -25.21
C VAL A 407 1.68 -5.79 -25.30
N GLN A 408 2.85 -5.37 -25.78
CA GLN A 408 3.18 -3.95 -25.99
C GLN A 408 2.25 -3.30 -27.04
N ARG A 409 1.88 -4.03 -28.11
CA ARG A 409 0.91 -3.60 -29.12
C ARG A 409 -0.48 -3.32 -28.53
N ASN A 410 -0.95 -4.20 -27.64
CA ASN A 410 -2.26 -4.04 -26.99
C ASN A 410 -2.26 -3.01 -25.85
N TYR A 411 -1.11 -2.78 -25.20
CA TYR A 411 -0.99 -1.97 -23.98
C TYR A 411 0.28 -1.11 -23.96
N PRO A 412 0.40 -0.05 -24.80
CA PRO A 412 1.65 0.68 -25.01
C PRO A 412 2.21 1.38 -23.76
N GLU A 413 1.35 2.01 -22.94
CA GLU A 413 1.78 2.70 -21.70
C GLU A 413 2.03 1.73 -20.52
N LEU A 414 1.62 0.46 -20.61
CA LEU A 414 1.78 -0.51 -19.52
C LEU A 414 3.26 -0.74 -19.16
N GLN A 415 4.13 -0.87 -20.17
CA GLN A 415 5.58 -1.01 -19.94
C GLN A 415 6.16 0.20 -19.19
N LYS A 416 5.70 1.40 -19.51
CA LYS A 416 6.17 2.65 -18.89
C LYS A 416 5.68 2.77 -17.44
N ARG A 417 4.41 2.44 -17.16
CA ARG A 417 3.87 2.37 -15.80
C ARG A 417 4.59 1.31 -14.95
N LEU A 418 4.72 0.09 -15.47
CA LEU A 418 5.35 -1.03 -14.76
C LEU A 418 6.81 -0.72 -14.39
N ASN A 419 7.59 -0.14 -15.31
CA ASN A 419 8.97 0.28 -15.02
C ASN A 419 9.03 1.48 -14.06
N GLY A 420 8.04 2.38 -14.09
CA GLY A 420 7.89 3.45 -13.10
C GLY A 420 7.68 2.90 -11.68
N TRP A 421 6.70 1.99 -11.51
CA TRP A 421 6.44 1.31 -10.24
C TRP A 421 7.64 0.49 -9.74
N LEU A 422 8.32 -0.24 -10.63
CA LEU A 422 9.55 -0.96 -10.30
C LEU A 422 10.65 0.00 -9.82
N SER A 423 10.88 1.12 -10.51
CA SER A 423 11.87 2.13 -10.11
C SER A 423 11.52 2.78 -8.76
N ALA A 424 10.23 3.06 -8.50
CA ALA A 424 9.76 3.61 -7.24
C ALA A 424 9.91 2.62 -6.08
N SER A 425 9.45 1.38 -6.25
CA SER A 425 9.59 0.30 -5.25
C SER A 425 11.05 0.05 -4.89
N MET A 426 11.94 -0.01 -5.88
CA MET A 426 13.36 -0.24 -5.66
C MET A 426 14.09 0.96 -5.02
N LYS A 427 13.56 2.19 -5.15
CA LYS A 427 14.01 3.35 -4.36
C LYS A 427 13.52 3.25 -2.92
N ALA A 428 12.26 2.88 -2.69
CA ALA A 428 11.68 2.71 -1.36
C ALA A 428 12.40 1.59 -0.57
N ALA A 429 12.64 0.44 -1.18
CA ALA A 429 13.42 -0.65 -0.60
C ALA A 429 14.86 -0.22 -0.24
N ARG A 430 15.46 0.71 -1.00
CA ARG A 430 16.77 1.29 -0.66
C ARG A 430 16.73 2.15 0.60
N ILE A 431 15.63 2.89 0.80
CA ILE A 431 15.40 3.69 2.01
C ILE A 431 15.20 2.75 3.22
N LEU A 432 14.34 1.73 3.06
CA LEU A 432 14.09 0.71 4.09
C LEU A 432 15.40 0.03 4.54
N ILE A 433 16.26 -0.39 3.60
CA ILE A 433 17.59 -0.96 3.93
C ILE A 433 18.41 0.00 4.80
N VAL A 434 18.45 1.30 4.52
CA VAL A 434 19.24 2.24 5.32
C VAL A 434 18.59 2.48 6.69
N CYS A 435 17.26 2.58 6.79
CA CYS A 435 16.57 2.66 8.09
C CYS A 435 16.86 1.42 8.95
N ALA A 436 16.74 0.22 8.38
CA ALA A 436 17.09 -1.03 9.06
C ALA A 436 18.59 -1.09 9.44
N THR A 437 19.48 -0.55 8.59
CA THR A 437 20.92 -0.43 8.90
C THR A 437 21.15 0.44 10.14
N VAL A 438 20.43 1.56 10.28
CA VAL A 438 20.52 2.44 11.46
C VAL A 438 19.99 1.74 12.71
N LEU A 439 18.83 1.07 12.65
CA LEU A 439 18.28 0.33 13.80
C LEU A 439 19.20 -0.83 14.23
N LEU A 440 19.73 -1.60 13.28
CA LEU A 440 20.69 -2.67 13.56
C LEU A 440 22.02 -2.13 14.12
N LEU A 441 22.45 -0.93 13.72
CA LEU A 441 23.59 -0.27 14.36
C LEU A 441 23.26 0.12 15.81
N LEU A 442 22.12 0.74 16.11
CA LEU A 442 21.75 1.05 17.50
C LEU A 442 21.69 -0.22 18.38
N ASN A 443 21.22 -1.33 17.82
CA ASN A 443 21.25 -2.66 18.45
C ASN A 443 22.68 -3.19 18.66
N ALA A 444 23.58 -3.04 17.68
CA ALA A 444 24.96 -3.46 17.82
C ALA A 444 25.74 -2.71 18.93
N TRP A 445 25.26 -1.54 19.34
CA TRP A 445 25.82 -0.74 20.44
C TRP A 445 25.00 -0.83 21.74
N GLY A 446 23.96 -1.68 21.81
CA GLY A 446 23.12 -1.83 22.99
C GLY A 446 22.25 -0.60 23.33
N LEU A 447 22.10 0.35 22.39
CA LEU A 447 21.30 1.57 22.58
C LEU A 447 19.80 1.35 22.34
N PHE A 448 19.44 0.24 21.69
CA PHE A 448 18.07 -0.08 21.27
C PHE A 448 17.98 -1.56 20.90
N ASP A 449 17.14 -2.35 21.58
CA ASP A 449 16.90 -3.74 21.16
C ASP A 449 15.93 -3.77 19.96
N PHE A 450 16.49 -3.99 18.77
CA PHE A 450 15.74 -4.05 17.52
C PHE A 450 14.84 -5.29 17.45
N TRP A 451 15.27 -6.42 18.00
CA TRP A 451 14.48 -7.65 17.95
C TRP A 451 13.28 -7.56 18.88
N TYR A 452 13.50 -7.14 20.13
CA TYR A 452 12.44 -6.91 21.09
C TYR A 452 11.41 -5.90 20.57
N TRP A 453 11.86 -4.75 20.04
CA TRP A 453 10.95 -3.75 19.46
C TRP A 453 10.15 -4.30 18.28
N LEU A 454 10.79 -5.05 17.38
CA LEU A 454 10.13 -5.60 16.18
C LEU A 454 9.10 -6.68 16.51
N THR A 455 9.27 -7.43 17.60
CA THR A 455 8.35 -8.51 18.02
C THR A 455 7.37 -8.14 19.13
N TYR A 456 7.52 -6.98 19.80
CA TYR A 456 6.66 -6.60 20.92
C TYR A 456 6.18 -5.14 20.88
N GLY A 457 4.87 -4.96 21.11
CA GLY A 457 4.28 -3.69 21.54
C GLY A 457 4.15 -2.66 20.42
N ALA A 458 5.15 -1.77 20.29
CA ALA A 458 5.08 -0.62 19.40
C ALA A 458 5.65 -0.89 18.00
N GLY A 459 6.73 -1.66 17.89
CA GLY A 459 7.38 -1.93 16.60
C GLY A 459 6.62 -2.94 15.76
N GLU A 460 6.04 -3.98 16.39
CA GLU A 460 5.11 -4.91 15.77
C GLU A 460 3.98 -4.16 15.04
N LYS A 461 3.28 -3.26 15.75
CA LYS A 461 2.20 -2.43 15.19
C LYS A 461 2.68 -1.50 14.09
N ALA A 462 3.86 -0.89 14.24
CA ALA A 462 4.44 -0.05 13.21
C ALA A 462 4.78 -0.84 11.93
N VAL A 463 5.28 -2.08 12.06
CA VAL A 463 5.58 -2.98 10.94
C VAL A 463 4.29 -3.45 10.25
N ASP A 464 3.27 -3.83 11.00
CA ASP A 464 1.94 -4.20 10.44
C ASP A 464 1.33 -3.04 9.63
N ILE A 465 1.26 -1.83 10.23
CA ILE A 465 0.75 -0.62 9.55
C ILE A 465 1.55 -0.33 8.26
N ILE A 466 2.89 -0.43 8.30
CA ILE A 466 3.74 -0.22 7.10
C ILE A 466 3.47 -1.28 6.03
N ILE A 467 3.29 -2.55 6.40
CA ILE A 467 2.95 -3.64 5.48
C ILE A 467 1.57 -3.43 4.85
N ARG A 468 0.56 -3.07 5.65
CA ARG A 468 -0.80 -2.78 5.17
C ARG A 468 -0.81 -1.61 4.19
N ILE A 469 -0.18 -0.48 4.54
CA ILE A 469 -0.07 0.69 3.66
C ILE A 469 0.65 0.31 2.36
N ALA A 470 1.73 -0.49 2.42
CA ALA A 470 2.42 -0.97 1.23
C ALA A 470 1.53 -1.87 0.35
N LEU A 471 0.72 -2.75 0.93
CA LEU A 471 -0.24 -3.59 0.22
C LEU A 471 -1.39 -2.77 -0.39
N ILE A 472 -1.96 -1.81 0.34
CA ILE A 472 -3.01 -0.90 -0.16
C ILE A 472 -2.52 -0.10 -1.35
N LEU A 473 -1.31 0.48 -1.25
CA LEU A 473 -0.68 1.21 -2.35
C LEU A 473 -0.37 0.28 -3.54
N PHE A 474 0.05 -0.97 -3.29
CA PHE A 474 0.28 -1.96 -4.34
C PHE A 474 -1.01 -2.38 -5.07
N PHE A 475 -2.09 -2.71 -4.35
CA PHE A 475 -3.36 -3.09 -4.97
C PHE A 475 -4.02 -1.90 -5.68
N SER A 476 -3.92 -0.69 -5.13
CA SER A 476 -4.33 0.55 -5.83
C SER A 476 -3.53 0.78 -7.11
N ALA A 477 -2.20 0.64 -7.05
CA ALA A 477 -1.32 0.75 -8.22
C ALA A 477 -1.66 -0.26 -9.32
N VAL A 478 -1.92 -1.53 -8.95
CA VAL A 478 -2.31 -2.60 -9.87
C VAL A 478 -3.70 -2.33 -10.45
N GLY A 479 -4.70 -2.02 -9.61
CA GLY A 479 -6.07 -1.73 -10.03
C GLY A 479 -6.15 -0.55 -11.00
N TRP A 480 -5.50 0.57 -10.68
CA TRP A 480 -5.37 1.72 -11.57
C TRP A 480 -4.67 1.35 -12.88
N THR A 481 -3.54 0.62 -12.82
CA THR A 481 -2.78 0.24 -14.01
C THR A 481 -3.59 -0.68 -14.93
N LEU A 482 -4.35 -1.63 -14.39
CA LEU A 482 -5.25 -2.50 -15.14
C LEU A 482 -6.39 -1.71 -15.78
N LEU A 483 -7.13 -0.92 -14.99
CA LEU A 483 -8.30 -0.17 -15.47
C LEU A 483 -7.92 0.88 -16.52
N ALA A 484 -6.84 1.63 -16.31
CA ALA A 484 -6.32 2.57 -17.30
C ALA A 484 -5.85 1.85 -18.59
N SER A 485 -5.23 0.67 -18.47
CA SER A 485 -4.79 -0.11 -19.64
C SER A 485 -5.97 -0.72 -20.43
N ILE A 486 -7.07 -1.11 -19.77
CA ILE A 486 -8.30 -1.56 -20.44
C ILE A 486 -8.91 -0.41 -21.25
N ILE A 487 -9.00 0.79 -20.66
CA ILE A 487 -9.50 1.98 -21.35
C ILE A 487 -8.57 2.37 -22.52
N GLU A 488 -7.26 2.26 -22.35
CA GLU A 488 -6.27 2.61 -23.38
C GLU A 488 -6.21 1.60 -24.54
N ASN A 489 -6.42 0.30 -24.31
CA ASN A 489 -6.63 -0.70 -25.37
C ASN A 489 -7.90 -0.40 -26.19
N ARG A 490 -8.96 0.15 -25.57
CA ARG A 490 -10.16 0.65 -26.27
C ARG A 490 -9.97 2.00 -26.98
N LEU A 491 -8.90 2.73 -26.66
CA LEU A 491 -8.50 3.99 -27.34
C LEU A 491 -7.47 3.76 -28.46
N ALA A 492 -6.75 2.64 -28.44
CA ALA A 492 -5.66 2.35 -29.37
C ALA A 492 -6.17 1.98 -30.77
N SER A 493 -5.94 2.87 -31.74
CA SER A 493 -6.01 2.54 -33.17
C SER A 493 -4.82 1.68 -33.56
N ASP A 494 -5.06 0.56 -34.23
CA ASP A 494 -4.01 -0.33 -34.70
C ASP A 494 -3.71 -0.09 -36.18
N ILE A 495 -2.42 -0.13 -36.55
CA ILE A 495 -1.87 0.04 -37.91
C ILE A 495 -2.33 -1.11 -38.85
N HIS A 496 -3.04 -2.13 -38.34
CA HIS A 496 -3.66 -3.20 -39.13
C HIS A 496 -5.20 -3.14 -39.08
N GLY A 497 -5.78 -1.95 -39.28
CA GLY A 497 -7.17 -1.83 -39.73
C GLY A 497 -8.26 -1.80 -38.66
N ARG A 498 -7.94 -1.53 -37.37
CA ARG A 498 -8.99 -1.14 -36.42
C ARG A 498 -9.40 0.32 -36.69
N PRO A 499 -10.68 0.62 -37.00
CA PRO A 499 -11.10 2.00 -37.24
C PRO A 499 -10.87 2.85 -35.97
N LEU A 500 -10.38 4.06 -36.18
CA LEU A 500 -10.14 5.04 -35.10
C LEU A 500 -11.44 5.26 -34.30
N PRO A 501 -11.41 5.14 -32.96
CA PRO A 501 -12.55 5.49 -32.13
C PRO A 501 -12.99 6.93 -32.41
N SER A 502 -14.30 7.16 -32.60
CA SER A 502 -14.83 8.48 -32.92
C SER A 502 -14.36 9.54 -31.92
N ALA A 503 -14.29 10.82 -32.31
CA ALA A 503 -13.92 11.91 -31.40
C ALA A 503 -14.78 11.93 -30.12
N ARG A 504 -16.06 11.54 -30.23
CA ARG A 504 -17.01 11.35 -29.11
C ARG A 504 -16.65 10.15 -28.23
N THR A 505 -16.21 9.04 -28.81
CA THR A 505 -15.71 7.86 -28.08
C THR A 505 -14.41 8.20 -27.33
N ARG A 506 -13.47 8.87 -27.98
CA ARG A 506 -12.16 9.25 -27.40
C ARG A 506 -12.30 10.21 -26.22
N THR A 507 -13.17 11.21 -26.34
CA THR A 507 -13.49 12.14 -25.23
C THR A 507 -14.18 11.42 -24.08
N LEU A 508 -15.21 10.61 -24.35
CA LEU A 508 -15.92 9.83 -23.33
C LEU A 508 -14.99 8.89 -22.53
N LEU A 509 -14.14 8.12 -23.20
CA LEU A 509 -13.19 7.22 -22.53
C LEU A 509 -12.14 7.99 -21.71
N THR A 510 -11.75 9.19 -22.15
CA THR A 510 -10.84 10.05 -21.38
C THR A 510 -11.52 10.57 -20.10
N LEU A 511 -12.79 10.96 -20.17
CA LEU A 511 -13.59 11.35 -19.00
C LEU A 511 -13.74 10.19 -18.02
N PHE A 512 -14.07 8.98 -18.48
CA PHE A 512 -14.11 7.79 -17.62
C PHE A 512 -12.76 7.50 -16.95
N ARG A 513 -11.65 7.55 -17.69
CA ARG A 513 -10.30 7.34 -17.11
C ARG A 513 -10.00 8.34 -15.99
N ASN A 514 -10.37 9.61 -16.18
CA ASN A 514 -10.16 10.65 -15.18
C ASN A 514 -11.09 10.48 -13.96
N ALA A 515 -12.35 10.12 -14.16
CA ALA A 515 -13.29 9.82 -13.07
C ALA A 515 -12.82 8.62 -12.23
N LEU A 516 -12.38 7.53 -12.87
CA LEU A 516 -11.78 6.38 -12.19
C LEU A 516 -10.51 6.77 -11.40
N ALA A 517 -9.67 7.65 -11.95
CA ALA A 517 -8.49 8.15 -11.24
C ALA A 517 -8.86 8.86 -9.93
N VAL A 518 -9.85 9.75 -9.97
CA VAL A 518 -10.33 10.49 -8.78
C VAL A 518 -10.94 9.54 -7.76
N VAL A 519 -11.80 8.60 -8.17
CA VAL A 519 -12.43 7.63 -7.26
C VAL A 519 -11.39 6.73 -6.60
N ILE A 520 -10.48 6.12 -7.38
CA ILE A 520 -9.44 5.21 -6.85
C ILE A 520 -8.49 5.99 -5.93
N SER A 521 -8.07 7.20 -6.32
CA SER A 521 -7.22 8.04 -5.48
C SER A 521 -7.89 8.41 -4.15
N THR A 522 -9.17 8.79 -4.18
CA THR A 522 -9.92 9.19 -2.98
C THR A 522 -10.06 8.01 -2.01
N ILE A 523 -10.48 6.83 -2.51
CA ILE A 523 -10.59 5.61 -1.70
C ILE A 523 -9.22 5.20 -1.13
N THR A 524 -8.16 5.26 -1.94
CA THR A 524 -6.80 4.91 -1.49
C THR A 524 -6.34 5.83 -0.36
N VAL A 525 -6.56 7.15 -0.48
CA VAL A 525 -6.24 8.13 0.57
C VAL A 525 -7.05 7.86 1.84
N MET A 526 -8.35 7.57 1.73
CA MET A 526 -9.19 7.24 2.90
C MET A 526 -8.68 6.00 3.64
N ILE A 527 -8.39 4.90 2.94
CA ILE A 527 -7.92 3.67 3.59
C ILE A 527 -6.54 3.89 4.23
N VAL A 528 -5.60 4.57 3.56
CA VAL A 528 -4.27 4.88 4.12
C VAL A 528 -4.37 5.79 5.35
N LEU A 529 -5.28 6.78 5.36
CA LEU A 529 -5.53 7.60 6.56
C LEU A 529 -6.06 6.76 7.72
N SER A 530 -6.95 5.79 7.46
CA SER A 530 -7.50 4.90 8.47
C SER A 530 -6.44 3.98 9.10
N GLU A 531 -5.51 3.44 8.31
CA GLU A 531 -4.39 2.61 8.82
C GLU A 531 -3.38 3.43 9.65
N ILE A 532 -3.29 4.74 9.43
CA ILE A 532 -2.48 5.68 10.23
C ILE A 532 -3.24 6.09 11.52
N GLY A 533 -4.48 5.61 11.73
CA GLY A 533 -5.30 5.89 12.91
C GLY A 533 -6.10 7.20 12.82
N VAL A 534 -6.17 7.83 11.65
CA VAL A 534 -7.02 9.01 11.44
C VAL A 534 -8.47 8.57 11.30
N ASN A 535 -9.37 9.10 12.13
CA ASN A 535 -10.80 8.80 12.05
C ASN A 535 -11.39 9.33 10.74
N ILE A 536 -11.68 8.41 9.81
CA ILE A 536 -12.24 8.74 8.49
C ILE A 536 -13.76 8.95 8.48
N ALA A 537 -14.48 8.81 9.60
CA ALA A 537 -15.94 8.94 9.61
C ALA A 537 -16.46 10.30 9.06
N PRO A 538 -15.86 11.47 9.38
CA PRO A 538 -16.28 12.74 8.77
C PRO A 538 -15.99 12.81 7.27
N LEU A 539 -14.87 12.22 6.82
CA LEU A 539 -14.48 12.16 5.41
C LEU A 539 -15.39 11.21 4.61
N LEU A 540 -15.78 10.09 5.21
CA LEU A 540 -16.77 9.14 4.68
C LEU A 540 -18.17 9.76 4.61
N ALA A 541 -18.58 10.53 5.62
CA ALA A 541 -19.85 11.27 5.59
C ALA A 541 -19.87 12.33 4.46
N GLY A 542 -18.79 13.11 4.31
CA GLY A 542 -18.65 14.08 3.21
C GLY A 542 -18.63 13.42 1.83
N ALA A 543 -17.87 12.34 1.66
CA ALA A 543 -17.87 11.54 0.43
C ALA A 543 -19.23 10.90 0.14
N GLY A 544 -19.94 10.44 1.17
CA GLY A 544 -21.30 9.91 1.07
C GLY A 544 -22.32 10.96 0.63
N ALA A 545 -22.27 12.18 1.19
CA ALA A 545 -23.13 13.29 0.79
C ALA A 545 -22.90 13.70 -0.69
N LEU A 546 -21.63 13.76 -1.12
CA LEU A 546 -21.27 13.97 -2.53
C LEU A 546 -21.76 12.83 -3.43
N GLY A 547 -21.64 11.58 -2.96
CA GLY A 547 -22.14 10.39 -3.65
C GLY A 547 -23.67 10.40 -3.81
N LEU A 548 -24.42 10.83 -2.80
CA LEU A 548 -25.87 11.01 -2.88
C LEU A 548 -26.26 12.09 -3.89
N ALA A 549 -25.57 13.25 -3.90
CA ALA A 549 -25.81 14.30 -4.89
C ALA A 549 -25.59 13.82 -6.33
N ILE A 550 -24.51 13.06 -6.57
CA ILE A 550 -24.22 12.44 -7.87
C ILE A 550 -25.26 11.36 -8.21
N SER A 551 -25.75 10.61 -7.22
CA SER A 551 -26.77 9.56 -7.41
C SER A 551 -28.11 10.15 -7.85
N PHE A 552 -28.61 11.19 -7.18
CA PHE A 552 -29.82 11.89 -7.61
C PHE A 552 -29.65 12.55 -8.98
N GLY A 553 -28.49 13.20 -9.23
CA GLY A 553 -28.18 13.81 -10.53
C GLY A 553 -28.03 12.84 -11.70
N SER A 554 -27.83 11.54 -11.44
CA SER A 554 -27.72 10.49 -12.46
C SER A 554 -28.91 9.54 -12.54
N GLN A 555 -29.86 9.62 -11.60
CA GLN A 555 -31.04 8.74 -11.52
C GLN A 555 -31.85 8.70 -12.83
N THR A 556 -32.03 9.84 -13.51
CA THR A 556 -32.76 9.91 -14.78
C THR A 556 -32.07 9.17 -15.91
N LEU A 557 -30.72 9.18 -15.96
CA LEU A 557 -29.94 8.44 -16.95
C LEU A 557 -30.07 6.93 -16.73
N VAL A 558 -30.10 6.48 -15.47
CA VAL A 558 -30.32 5.06 -15.13
C VAL A 558 -31.74 4.63 -15.50
N LYS A 559 -32.75 5.46 -15.19
CA LYS A 559 -34.14 5.23 -15.63
C LYS A 559 -34.25 5.15 -17.16
N ASP A 560 -33.64 6.09 -17.90
CA ASP A 560 -33.60 6.08 -19.36
C ASP A 560 -33.05 4.74 -19.91
N ILE A 561 -31.88 4.30 -19.40
CA ILE A 561 -31.23 3.08 -19.87
C ILE A 561 -32.10 1.84 -19.58
N ILE A 562 -32.67 1.74 -18.37
CA ILE A 562 -33.52 0.59 -17.99
C ILE A 562 -34.81 0.55 -18.82
N THR A 563 -35.52 1.67 -18.98
CA THR A 563 -36.76 1.72 -19.77
C THR A 563 -36.49 1.40 -21.25
N GLY A 564 -35.40 1.92 -21.84
CA GLY A 564 -35.03 1.59 -23.22
C GLY A 564 -34.68 0.12 -23.43
N ILE A 565 -34.02 -0.50 -22.44
CA ILE A 565 -33.71 -1.94 -22.45
C ILE A 565 -35.00 -2.79 -22.41
N PHE A 566 -35.99 -2.45 -21.57
CA PHE A 566 -37.27 -3.17 -21.53
C PHE A 566 -38.06 -3.04 -22.84
N ILE A 567 -38.22 -1.82 -23.38
CA ILE A 567 -38.92 -1.59 -24.66
C ILE A 567 -38.28 -2.40 -25.80
N GLN A 568 -36.95 -2.53 -25.81
CA GLN A 568 -36.24 -3.32 -26.81
C GLN A 568 -36.36 -4.83 -26.59
N PHE A 569 -36.33 -5.31 -25.34
CA PHE A 569 -36.56 -6.74 -25.02
C PHE A 569 -37.98 -7.21 -25.36
N GLU A 570 -38.98 -6.37 -25.14
CA GLU A 570 -40.37 -6.62 -25.52
C GLU A 570 -40.62 -6.48 -27.03
N ASN A 571 -39.59 -6.13 -27.83
CA ASN A 571 -39.69 -5.87 -29.27
C ASN A 571 -40.78 -4.83 -29.62
N GLY A 572 -41.02 -3.87 -28.71
CA GLY A 572 -42.10 -2.89 -28.83
C GLY A 572 -41.86 -1.89 -29.96
N MET A 573 -40.59 -1.57 -30.27
CA MET A 573 -40.19 -0.53 -31.20
C MET A 573 -38.89 -0.91 -31.91
N ASN A 574 -38.87 -0.82 -33.25
CA ASN A 574 -37.69 -1.03 -34.09
C ASN A 574 -37.41 0.18 -34.99
N THR A 575 -36.19 0.28 -35.51
CA THR A 575 -35.82 1.29 -36.51
C THR A 575 -36.63 1.06 -37.80
N GLY A 576 -37.31 2.09 -38.27
CA GLY A 576 -38.25 2.04 -39.38
C GLY A 576 -39.72 1.87 -38.98
N ASP A 577 -40.03 1.54 -37.72
CA ASP A 577 -41.41 1.48 -37.25
C ASP A 577 -42.04 2.90 -37.23
N LEU A 578 -43.30 3.01 -37.67
CA LEU A 578 -44.13 4.21 -37.46
C LEU A 578 -44.82 4.10 -36.09
N VAL A 579 -44.62 5.08 -35.23
CA VAL A 579 -45.08 5.07 -33.84
C VAL A 579 -45.75 6.37 -33.43
N THR A 580 -46.66 6.29 -32.45
CA THR A 580 -47.15 7.44 -31.68
C THR A 580 -46.63 7.35 -30.26
N ILE A 581 -46.01 8.42 -29.76
CA ILE A 581 -45.44 8.55 -28.42
C ILE A 581 -46.03 9.82 -27.80
N GLY A 582 -46.99 9.66 -26.88
CA GLY A 582 -47.78 10.79 -26.38
C GLY A 582 -48.47 11.54 -27.53
N PRO A 583 -48.25 12.86 -27.70
CA PRO A 583 -48.85 13.65 -28.78
C PRO A 583 -48.10 13.58 -30.12
N LEU A 584 -46.93 12.93 -30.18
CA LEU A 584 -46.10 12.89 -31.40
C LEU A 584 -46.32 11.59 -32.18
N THR A 585 -46.61 11.69 -33.47
CA THR A 585 -46.56 10.57 -34.42
C THR A 585 -45.38 10.75 -35.38
N GLY A 586 -44.66 9.67 -35.69
CA GLY A 586 -43.54 9.70 -36.63
C GLY A 586 -42.77 8.38 -36.74
N THR A 587 -41.79 8.34 -37.64
CA THR A 587 -41.01 7.14 -37.95
C THR A 587 -39.72 7.09 -37.14
N VAL A 588 -39.38 5.94 -36.57
CA VAL A 588 -38.16 5.74 -35.78
C VAL A 588 -36.93 5.68 -36.70
N GLU A 589 -36.12 6.75 -36.73
CA GLU A 589 -34.87 6.77 -37.51
C GLU A 589 -33.69 6.15 -36.77
N ARG A 590 -33.63 6.30 -35.45
CA ARG A 590 -32.47 5.87 -34.66
C ARG A 590 -32.81 5.64 -33.20
N MET A 591 -32.42 4.49 -32.67
CA MET A 591 -32.42 4.24 -31.23
C MET A 591 -31.02 4.43 -30.63
N SER A 592 -30.96 4.73 -29.34
CA SER A 592 -29.73 4.85 -28.55
C SER A 592 -29.96 4.39 -27.12
N ILE A 593 -28.90 4.22 -26.33
CA ILE A 593 -29.00 3.76 -24.93
C ILE A 593 -29.82 4.68 -24.01
N ARG A 594 -30.12 5.92 -24.42
CA ARG A 594 -30.83 6.92 -23.58
C ARG A 594 -32.13 7.43 -24.20
N SER A 595 -32.21 7.48 -25.53
CA SER A 595 -33.31 8.13 -26.24
C SER A 595 -33.55 7.52 -27.61
N VAL A 596 -34.80 7.59 -28.07
CA VAL A 596 -35.18 7.36 -29.47
C VAL A 596 -35.19 8.69 -30.24
N GLY A 597 -34.80 8.63 -31.51
CA GLY A 597 -34.94 9.70 -32.49
C GLY A 597 -36.07 9.37 -33.47
N VAL A 598 -37.12 10.18 -33.45
CA VAL A 598 -38.33 10.02 -34.26
C VAL A 598 -38.45 11.17 -35.25
N ARG A 599 -38.63 10.84 -36.54
CA ARG A 599 -38.91 11.81 -37.61
C ARG A 599 -40.41 12.03 -37.72
N GLN A 600 -40.84 13.26 -37.46
CA GLN A 600 -42.20 13.69 -37.71
C GLN A 600 -42.45 13.87 -39.22
N ASP A 601 -43.70 13.75 -39.66
CA ASP A 601 -44.16 14.03 -41.03
C ASP A 601 -43.83 15.46 -41.50
N THR A 602 -43.86 16.43 -40.60
CA THR A 602 -43.37 17.82 -40.80
C THR A 602 -41.85 17.93 -41.02
N GLY A 603 -41.11 16.83 -40.99
CA GLY A 603 -39.66 16.77 -41.15
C GLY A 603 -38.86 17.00 -39.86
N ALA A 604 -39.50 17.36 -38.74
CA ALA A 604 -38.82 17.59 -37.46
C ALA A 604 -38.20 16.30 -36.88
N TYR A 605 -37.02 16.41 -36.27
CA TYR A 605 -36.33 15.30 -35.59
C TYR A 605 -36.44 15.43 -34.08
N HIS A 606 -37.30 14.61 -33.48
CA HIS A 606 -37.55 14.62 -32.04
C HIS A 606 -36.68 13.59 -31.33
N ILE A 607 -35.93 14.02 -30.32
CA ILE A 607 -35.12 13.14 -29.47
C ILE A 607 -35.87 12.95 -28.14
N ILE A 608 -36.51 11.80 -27.98
CA ILE A 608 -37.33 11.49 -26.81
C ILE A 608 -36.52 10.59 -25.85
N PRO A 609 -36.24 11.03 -24.61
CA PRO A 609 -35.59 10.17 -23.61
C PRO A 609 -36.54 9.05 -23.17
N TRP A 610 -36.02 7.82 -23.05
CA TRP A 610 -36.84 6.64 -22.78
C TRP A 610 -37.68 6.79 -21.50
N SER A 611 -37.17 7.46 -20.47
CA SER A 611 -37.87 7.65 -19.20
C SER A 611 -39.11 8.55 -19.27
N SER A 612 -39.36 9.22 -20.40
CA SER A 612 -40.59 9.97 -20.70
C SER A 612 -41.62 9.16 -21.49
N ILE A 613 -41.27 7.97 -21.99
CA ILE A 613 -42.20 7.09 -22.69
C ILE A 613 -42.93 6.22 -21.65
N THR A 614 -44.13 6.65 -21.27
CA THR A 614 -45.04 5.87 -20.41
C THR A 614 -45.92 4.92 -21.23
N THR A 615 -46.34 5.36 -22.41
CA THR A 615 -47.15 4.61 -23.37
C THR A 615 -46.74 5.00 -24.79
N PHE A 616 -46.83 4.05 -25.72
CA PHE A 616 -46.63 4.27 -27.15
C PHE A 616 -47.53 3.32 -27.95
N ALA A 617 -47.83 3.68 -29.19
CA ALA A 617 -48.50 2.82 -30.17
C ALA A 617 -47.56 2.57 -31.36
N ASN A 618 -47.66 1.41 -32.00
CA ASN A 618 -46.83 1.00 -33.14
C ASN A 618 -47.72 0.48 -34.27
N PHE A 619 -47.72 1.14 -35.42
CA PHE A 619 -48.60 0.84 -36.56
C PHE A 619 -48.06 -0.24 -37.51
N VAL A 620 -46.94 -0.87 -37.16
CA VAL A 620 -46.25 -1.92 -37.96
C VAL A 620 -46.43 -3.31 -37.34
N ARG A 621 -47.12 -3.44 -36.20
CA ARG A 621 -47.34 -4.71 -35.51
C ARG A 621 -48.72 -5.31 -35.86
N GLY A 622 -48.72 -6.47 -36.50
CA GLY A 622 -49.94 -7.23 -36.80
C GLY A 622 -50.72 -6.70 -38.00
N ILE A 623 -51.77 -5.94 -37.75
CA ILE A 623 -52.75 -5.49 -38.76
C ILE A 623 -52.98 -3.98 -38.69
N GLY A 624 -53.31 -3.37 -39.82
CA GLY A 624 -53.93 -2.04 -39.87
C GLY A 624 -55.45 -2.18 -39.81
N SER A 625 -56.14 -1.12 -39.39
CA SER A 625 -57.60 -1.06 -39.42
C SER A 625 -58.09 0.32 -39.84
N VAL A 626 -59.07 0.34 -40.74
CA VAL A 626 -59.76 1.53 -41.22
C VAL A 626 -61.18 1.49 -40.67
N VAL A 627 -61.53 2.45 -39.82
CA VAL A 627 -62.91 2.69 -39.39
C VAL A 627 -63.40 3.95 -40.09
N ALA A 628 -64.17 3.76 -41.16
CA ALA A 628 -64.69 4.83 -41.99
C ALA A 628 -66.10 5.23 -41.54
N ASN A 629 -66.27 6.50 -41.15
CA ASN A 629 -67.57 7.11 -40.91
C ASN A 629 -67.89 8.08 -42.06
N TYR A 630 -69.15 8.10 -42.48
CA TYR A 630 -69.71 9.05 -43.46
C TYR A 630 -71.08 9.54 -43.00
N ASP A 631 -71.31 10.84 -43.06
CA ASP A 631 -72.56 11.47 -42.64
C ASP A 631 -73.43 11.82 -43.86
N VAL A 632 -74.73 11.50 -43.78
CA VAL A 632 -75.75 11.66 -44.82
C VAL A 632 -76.94 12.44 -44.24
N ASP A 633 -77.64 13.25 -45.03
CA ASP A 633 -78.75 14.09 -44.53
C ASP A 633 -79.83 13.30 -43.78
N ARG A 634 -80.37 13.88 -42.70
CA ARG A 634 -81.35 13.21 -41.84
C ARG A 634 -82.67 12.82 -42.54
N HIS A 635 -82.97 13.39 -43.69
CA HIS A 635 -84.17 13.11 -44.48
C HIS A 635 -83.91 12.19 -45.69
N GLU A 636 -82.66 11.79 -45.93
CA GLU A 636 -82.33 10.85 -46.99
C GLU A 636 -82.76 9.42 -46.67
N ASN A 637 -82.94 8.62 -47.71
CA ASN A 637 -83.34 7.24 -47.57
C ASN A 637 -82.15 6.38 -47.09
N THR A 638 -82.32 5.70 -45.96
CA THR A 638 -81.30 4.88 -45.30
C THR A 638 -80.83 3.71 -46.16
N GLU A 639 -81.74 3.07 -46.87
CA GLU A 639 -81.48 1.91 -47.72
C GLU A 639 -80.71 2.33 -48.99
N LYS A 640 -81.10 3.44 -49.62
CA LYS A 640 -80.43 4.08 -50.76
C LYS A 640 -78.98 4.44 -50.40
N ALA A 641 -78.76 5.15 -49.30
CA ALA A 641 -77.42 5.57 -48.88
C ALA A 641 -76.54 4.37 -48.48
N ASN A 642 -77.10 3.38 -47.79
CA ASN A 642 -76.39 2.14 -47.43
C ASN A 642 -76.10 1.26 -48.66
N GLN A 643 -76.93 1.28 -49.69
CA GLN A 643 -76.66 0.58 -50.95
C GLN A 643 -75.54 1.28 -51.74
N ALA A 644 -75.62 2.61 -51.93
CA ALA A 644 -74.55 3.38 -52.57
C ALA A 644 -73.19 3.23 -51.85
N LEU A 645 -73.19 3.08 -50.52
CA LEU A 645 -71.98 2.77 -49.74
C LEU A 645 -71.44 1.34 -50.01
N LYS A 646 -72.31 0.35 -50.24
CA LYS A 646 -71.88 -0.99 -50.65
C LYS A 646 -71.34 -1.00 -52.07
N ASP A 647 -71.99 -0.30 -52.99
CA ASP A 647 -71.60 -0.22 -54.40
C ASP A 647 -70.23 0.48 -54.55
N ALA A 648 -69.99 1.53 -53.76
CA ALA A 648 -68.69 2.19 -53.62
C ALA A 648 -67.57 1.25 -53.12
N VAL A 649 -67.90 0.42 -52.13
CA VAL A 649 -66.97 -0.57 -51.56
C VAL A 649 -66.74 -1.73 -52.54
N ALA A 650 -67.75 -2.13 -53.31
CA ALA A 650 -67.62 -3.15 -54.35
C ALA A 650 -66.66 -2.70 -55.45
N GLU A 651 -66.84 -1.48 -56.01
CA GLU A 651 -65.90 -0.93 -57.00
C GLU A 651 -64.48 -0.81 -56.44
N MET A 652 -64.32 -0.38 -55.19
CA MET A 652 -63.01 -0.33 -54.53
C MET A 652 -62.37 -1.73 -54.37
N MET A 653 -63.17 -2.78 -54.21
CA MET A 653 -62.70 -4.16 -54.06
C MET A 653 -62.41 -4.84 -55.40
N GLU A 654 -62.90 -4.30 -56.53
CA GLU A 654 -62.51 -4.69 -57.89
C GLU A 654 -61.15 -4.09 -58.30
N MET A 655 -60.70 -3.01 -57.64
CA MET A 655 -59.37 -2.41 -57.88
C MET A 655 -58.25 -3.33 -57.37
N GLU A 656 -57.53 -4.00 -58.28
CA GLU A 656 -56.45 -4.95 -57.94
C GLU A 656 -55.39 -4.35 -57.00
N ASP A 657 -54.96 -3.10 -57.24
CA ASP A 657 -54.03 -2.32 -56.41
C ASP A 657 -54.48 -2.14 -54.94
N ILE A 658 -55.80 -2.16 -54.69
CA ILE A 658 -56.39 -1.94 -53.36
C ILE A 658 -56.83 -3.26 -52.73
N ARG A 659 -57.37 -4.21 -53.52
CA ARG A 659 -57.82 -5.53 -53.05
C ARG A 659 -56.68 -6.30 -52.38
N GLY A 660 -55.45 -6.20 -52.90
CA GLY A 660 -54.25 -6.80 -52.30
C GLY A 660 -53.81 -6.20 -50.96
N LEU A 661 -54.38 -5.06 -50.54
CA LEU A 661 -54.07 -4.37 -49.27
C LEU A 661 -55.07 -4.70 -48.15
N ILE A 662 -56.22 -5.31 -48.48
CA ILE A 662 -57.35 -5.56 -47.58
C ILE A 662 -57.37 -7.04 -47.17
N ILE A 663 -57.38 -7.28 -45.86
CA ILE A 663 -57.39 -8.62 -45.25
C ILE A 663 -58.84 -9.03 -44.96
N GLY A 664 -59.31 -10.09 -45.62
CA GLY A 664 -60.71 -10.51 -45.54
C GLY A 664 -61.63 -9.60 -46.35
N GLU A 665 -62.83 -9.36 -45.84
CA GLU A 665 -63.89 -8.59 -46.50
C GLU A 665 -64.34 -7.38 -45.64
N PRO A 666 -64.70 -6.24 -46.25
CA PRO A 666 -65.25 -5.07 -45.55
C PRO A 666 -66.51 -5.39 -44.74
N THR A 667 -66.55 -4.90 -43.49
CA THR A 667 -67.71 -5.08 -42.60
C THR A 667 -68.53 -3.80 -42.51
N PHE A 668 -69.78 -3.85 -42.99
CA PHE A 668 -70.74 -2.76 -42.87
C PHE A 668 -71.43 -2.82 -41.51
N ALA A 669 -71.29 -1.78 -40.70
CA ALA A 669 -72.01 -1.65 -39.43
C ALA A 669 -73.41 -1.03 -39.61
N GLY A 670 -73.73 -0.55 -40.82
CA GLY A 670 -74.96 0.19 -41.09
C GLY A 670 -74.95 1.57 -40.43
N LEU A 671 -76.10 1.96 -39.89
CA LEU A 671 -76.30 3.22 -39.17
C LEU A 671 -75.75 3.11 -37.75
N VAL A 672 -74.75 3.94 -37.42
CA VAL A 672 -74.04 3.92 -36.12
C VAL A 672 -74.17 5.21 -35.31
N GLY A 673 -74.81 6.24 -35.86
CA GLY A 673 -74.96 7.54 -35.23
C GLY A 673 -76.13 8.33 -35.81
N LEU A 674 -76.72 9.19 -34.98
CA LEU A 674 -77.80 10.11 -35.33
C LEU A 674 -77.49 11.48 -34.75
N THR A 675 -77.50 12.51 -35.59
CA THR A 675 -77.36 13.92 -35.18
C THR A 675 -78.61 14.71 -35.58
N ASN A 676 -78.67 16.00 -35.24
CA ASN A 676 -79.82 16.84 -35.57
C ASN A 676 -80.03 17.03 -37.09
N THR A 677 -78.97 16.86 -37.89
CA THR A 677 -78.95 17.11 -39.35
C THR A 677 -78.50 15.90 -40.17
N ALA A 678 -77.94 14.86 -39.55
CA ALA A 678 -77.40 13.70 -40.25
C ALA A 678 -77.74 12.34 -39.60
N PHE A 679 -77.54 11.27 -40.36
CA PHE A 679 -77.22 9.95 -39.84
C PHE A 679 -75.84 9.51 -40.31
N THR A 680 -75.11 8.79 -39.45
CA THR A 680 -73.75 8.32 -39.73
C THR A 680 -73.77 6.85 -40.15
N LEU A 681 -73.29 6.56 -41.36
CA LEU A 681 -72.98 5.21 -41.82
C LEU A 681 -71.54 4.85 -41.50
N ARG A 682 -71.28 3.57 -41.18
CA ARG A 682 -69.92 3.05 -40.95
C ARG A 682 -69.62 1.78 -41.72
N VAL A 683 -68.43 1.76 -42.31
CA VAL A 683 -67.77 0.57 -42.83
C VAL A 683 -66.39 0.42 -42.19
N THR A 684 -66.00 -0.81 -41.87
CA THR A 684 -64.72 -1.15 -41.25
C THR A 684 -63.96 -2.14 -42.12
N CYS A 685 -62.70 -1.84 -42.43
CA CYS A 685 -61.82 -2.70 -43.22
C CYS A 685 -60.56 -3.04 -42.42
N THR A 686 -60.16 -4.31 -42.42
CA THR A 686 -58.84 -4.74 -41.92
C THR A 686 -57.83 -4.67 -43.07
N THR A 687 -56.64 -4.15 -42.83
CA THR A 687 -55.62 -3.96 -43.87
C THR A 687 -54.27 -4.52 -43.46
N LEU A 688 -53.37 -4.68 -44.44
CA LEU A 688 -51.94 -4.79 -44.15
C LEU A 688 -51.47 -3.58 -43.32
N PRO A 689 -50.47 -3.73 -42.42
CA PRO A 689 -49.95 -2.63 -41.61
C PRO A 689 -49.44 -1.49 -42.49
N LEU A 690 -49.54 -0.26 -41.98
CA LEU A 690 -49.30 1.03 -42.68
C LEU A 690 -50.19 1.32 -43.91
N LYS A 691 -50.90 0.35 -44.50
CA LYS A 691 -51.74 0.55 -45.70
C LYS A 691 -53.11 1.17 -45.44
N GLN A 692 -53.51 1.25 -44.17
CA GLN A 692 -54.77 1.82 -43.69
C GLN A 692 -55.10 3.20 -44.28
N TRP A 693 -54.13 4.12 -44.41
CA TRP A 693 -54.37 5.44 -45.01
C TRP A 693 -54.61 5.37 -46.52
N THR A 694 -53.85 4.55 -47.25
CA THR A 694 -54.06 4.31 -48.70
C THR A 694 -55.46 3.77 -48.97
N VAL A 695 -55.90 2.78 -48.19
CA VAL A 695 -57.25 2.21 -48.30
C VAL A 695 -58.33 3.24 -47.91
N ARG A 696 -58.13 4.03 -46.85
CA ARG A 696 -59.06 5.11 -46.46
C ARG A 696 -59.23 6.15 -47.57
N PHE A 697 -58.14 6.61 -48.19
CA PHE A 697 -58.22 7.63 -49.25
C PHE A 697 -58.88 7.09 -50.53
N ALA A 698 -58.62 5.83 -50.91
CA ALA A 698 -59.32 5.17 -52.01
C ALA A 698 -60.83 5.04 -51.73
N LEU A 699 -61.18 4.59 -50.53
CA LEU A 699 -62.56 4.47 -50.07
C LEU A 699 -63.28 5.84 -50.05
N ASP A 700 -62.64 6.88 -49.50
CA ASP A 700 -63.19 8.24 -49.45
C ASP A 700 -63.50 8.77 -50.86
N SER A 701 -62.63 8.49 -51.83
CA SER A 701 -62.85 8.84 -53.23
C SER A 701 -64.02 8.08 -53.87
N MET A 702 -64.15 6.76 -53.61
CA MET A 702 -65.24 5.97 -54.17
C MET A 702 -66.59 6.26 -53.52
N VAL A 703 -66.63 6.46 -52.21
CA VAL A 703 -67.86 6.87 -51.51
C VAL A 703 -68.35 8.22 -52.01
N LYS A 704 -67.45 9.19 -52.25
CA LYS A 704 -67.86 10.46 -52.87
C LYS A 704 -68.45 10.23 -54.27
N LYS A 705 -67.75 9.48 -55.14
CA LYS A 705 -68.19 9.17 -56.51
C LYS A 705 -69.59 8.56 -56.54
N HIS A 706 -69.85 7.56 -55.70
CA HIS A 706 -71.13 6.86 -55.66
C HIS A 706 -72.25 7.67 -54.99
N PHE A 707 -71.95 8.46 -53.96
CA PHE A 707 -72.95 9.35 -53.37
C PHE A 707 -73.35 10.48 -54.34
N ASP A 708 -72.40 11.03 -55.11
CA ASP A 708 -72.70 11.97 -56.20
C ASP A 708 -73.59 11.31 -57.27
N LEU A 709 -73.26 10.09 -57.71
CA LEU A 709 -74.00 9.37 -58.76
C LEU A 709 -75.41 8.92 -58.34
N ALA A 710 -75.60 8.61 -57.05
CA ALA A 710 -76.88 8.18 -56.49
C ALA A 710 -77.77 9.37 -56.01
N ASP A 711 -77.35 10.62 -56.23
CA ASP A 711 -77.98 11.84 -55.67
C ASP A 711 -78.21 11.71 -54.14
N VAL A 712 -77.23 11.19 -53.41
CA VAL A 712 -77.30 11.04 -51.94
C VAL A 712 -76.87 12.36 -51.28
N ARG A 713 -77.82 13.01 -50.62
CA ARG A 713 -77.59 14.36 -50.05
C ARG A 713 -76.63 14.35 -48.86
N ALA A 714 -75.58 15.14 -48.96
CA ALA A 714 -74.78 15.56 -47.81
C ALA A 714 -75.65 16.34 -46.81
N PRO A 715 -75.39 16.25 -45.50
CA PRO A 715 -76.28 16.81 -44.47
C PRO A 715 -76.36 18.34 -44.51
N VAL A 716 -77.59 18.86 -44.54
CA VAL A 716 -77.86 20.29 -44.63
C VAL A 716 -78.29 20.86 -43.28
N GLN A 717 -77.81 22.06 -42.95
CA GLN A 717 -78.24 22.78 -41.76
C GLN A 717 -79.61 23.44 -41.98
N THR A 718 -80.67 22.76 -41.56
CA THR A 718 -82.05 23.29 -41.61
C THR A 718 -82.27 24.39 -40.57
N TYR A 719 -82.92 25.48 -40.97
CA TYR A 719 -83.40 26.55 -40.10
C TYR A 719 -84.89 26.80 -40.33
N GLN A 720 -85.67 26.94 -39.25
CA GLN A 720 -87.08 27.34 -39.33
C GLN A 720 -87.20 28.83 -38.98
N ILE A 721 -87.56 29.65 -39.96
CA ILE A 721 -87.87 31.07 -39.75
C ILE A 721 -89.33 31.17 -39.31
N LEU A 722 -89.58 31.82 -38.17
CA LEU A 722 -90.94 32.09 -37.71
C LEU A 722 -91.55 33.25 -38.55
N PRO A 723 -92.78 33.13 -39.07
CA PRO A 723 -93.44 34.23 -39.76
C PRO A 723 -93.62 35.45 -38.83
N MET A 724 -93.47 36.66 -39.37
CA MET A 724 -93.82 37.87 -38.61
C MET A 724 -95.34 37.92 -38.38
N PRO A 725 -95.80 38.33 -37.17
CA PRO A 725 -97.22 38.39 -36.86
C PRO A 725 -97.89 39.56 -37.62
N GLY A 726 -98.69 39.28 -38.65
CA GLY A 726 -99.43 40.35 -39.34
C GLY A 726 -100.20 40.04 -40.63
N SER A 727 -100.15 38.84 -41.23
CA SER A 727 -100.80 38.58 -42.53
C SER A 727 -101.68 37.32 -42.55
N THR A 728 -102.98 37.50 -42.26
CA THR A 728 -104.02 36.45 -42.30
C THR A 728 -104.76 36.40 -43.64
N PRO A 729 -104.90 35.23 -44.27
CA PRO A 729 -106.04 34.93 -45.14
C PRO A 729 -107.30 34.70 -44.28
N ALA A 730 -108.46 35.16 -44.73
CA ALA A 730 -109.71 35.02 -43.98
C ALA A 730 -110.36 33.62 -44.15
N PRO A 731 -110.86 32.98 -43.06
CA PRO A 731 -111.51 31.67 -43.13
C PRO A 731 -113.00 31.76 -43.53
N GLN A 732 -113.50 30.74 -44.23
CA GLN A 732 -114.94 30.55 -44.43
C GLN A 732 -115.58 29.94 -43.18
N ALA A 733 -116.77 30.39 -42.81
CA ALA A 733 -117.50 29.94 -41.62
C ALA A 733 -118.54 28.85 -41.94
N VAL A 734 -118.79 27.97 -40.98
CA VAL A 734 -119.83 26.92 -41.01
C VAL A 734 -120.61 26.93 -39.68
N ASN A 735 -121.91 26.64 -39.74
CA ASN A 735 -122.89 26.70 -38.64
C ASN A 735 -122.61 25.67 -37.51
N ALA A 736 -123.27 25.64 -36.34
CA ALA A 736 -124.61 26.11 -35.88
C ALA A 736 -124.60 26.21 -34.31
N PRO A 737 -125.72 26.23 -33.51
CA PRO A 737 -127.17 26.31 -33.80
C PRO A 737 -127.98 27.36 -32.95
N GLN A 738 -129.32 27.24 -32.92
CA GLN A 738 -130.39 28.18 -32.47
C GLN A 738 -131.15 27.72 -31.19
N PRO A 739 -132.16 28.48 -30.63
CA PRO A 739 -132.54 29.90 -30.79
C PRO A 739 -132.43 30.67 -29.42
N PRO A 740 -133.44 31.08 -28.58
CA PRO A 740 -134.93 31.16 -28.63
C PRO A 740 -135.61 32.54 -28.33
N VAL A 741 -136.81 32.75 -28.91
CA VAL A 741 -138.04 33.48 -28.46
C VAL A 741 -137.99 34.85 -27.70
N GLU A 742 -138.35 35.93 -28.42
CA GLU A 742 -139.43 36.96 -28.24
C GLU A 742 -140.12 37.27 -26.87
N PRO A 743 -140.84 38.43 -26.69
CA PRO A 743 -141.39 39.36 -27.70
C PRO A 743 -141.10 40.88 -27.50
N ALA A 744 -141.70 41.72 -28.37
CA ALA A 744 -141.60 43.19 -28.46
C ALA A 744 -142.57 43.96 -27.51
N PRO A 745 -142.66 45.31 -27.58
CA PRO A 745 -143.32 46.02 -28.69
C PRO A 745 -142.43 46.95 -29.53
#